data_AF-A0A381FQH7-F1
#
_entry.id   AF-A0A381FQH7-F1
#
_cell.length_a   1.000
_cell.length_b   1.000
_cell.length_c   1.000
_cell.angle_alpha   90.00
_cell.angle_beta   90.00
_cell.angle_gamma   90.00
#
_symmetry.space_group_name_H-M   'P 1'
#
loop_
_entity.id
_entity.type
_entity.pdbx_description
1 polymer ?
#
loop_
_entity_poly.entity_id
_entity_poly.type
_entity_poly.pdbx_seq_one_letter_code
_entity_poly.pdbx_strand_id
1 'polypeptide(L)'
;MKNKFILRLLMIAILVITIHSCRDSEILAEHDNASHGNSTQLKLSSKKIRLEQSKHKLLLKNELERATNNLKKIKTNVFGKNVDYTNNILIDTDNVTFIENGPNFHTYTFNLIRENAPEDAPIENLVLAPMFDGTYKEILISYNLTIQEKKAILRGENLSTKGKSHIMELNGGTFNLAPAKSQNCSWVEADSYTWCSEGVHHNGEGSGSCSAGVKSQLIKVTLLKCESVDDGSGNTGGGGSSGGSGGGGNPGGGGSGGGTPTEPCNGNGVATGPLDPSTDIGDGSDCTGIPTIPTLSTFFKYVKNLPADLKAIIDDAANNDFYDGLKNYYDASFASEDSKNIIRWALAFKQNNSITWQEFLPMLGVASTLIAENPDIISPEQIFTRMVDLDNAVKLNPNLLLDIDCAQLSQLDDWSAIANHSVPQTVKDKMQNIKNQTSYYNNWMITDLDDGLGARLNMDLFPVKITTMPNKPGTNQKYTTEEFFQFFRKNINLFAEKFSPIKDDSYGIDDTALWFSNNPLGALIHIKIPADDGTVVCSGYYSNTWIFSTVKAPLDWYHDGIHPVAGNRAFSYYTNPNDGSVTIYTRGVDRVSRNYSDNTAVLNHILLNFTIEQAAFMGADNLWTDMQEKLKKYIEDNGGQAGIVPAVKYRPKYSKIKDYIKGKLPITSLSCN
;
A
#
# COMPACT_ATOMS: atom_id res chain seq x y z
N MET A 1 -19.68 -1.46 -63.50
CA MET A 1 -19.74 -1.04 -62.08
C MET A 1 -19.84 -2.19 -61.06
N LYS A 2 -20.22 -3.43 -61.45
CA LYS A 2 -20.38 -4.56 -60.52
C LYS A 2 -19.07 -5.20 -59.99
N ASN A 3 -17.98 -5.24 -60.78
CA ASN A 3 -16.74 -5.94 -60.36
C ASN A 3 -15.89 -5.18 -59.32
N LYS A 4 -15.98 -3.83 -59.27
CA LYS A 4 -15.22 -3.05 -58.27
C LYS A 4 -15.85 -3.08 -56.87
N PHE A 5 -17.14 -3.40 -56.78
CA PHE A 5 -17.86 -3.51 -55.50
C PHE A 5 -17.55 -4.84 -54.80
N ILE A 6 -17.50 -5.95 -55.55
CA ILE A 6 -17.15 -7.27 -55.03
C ILE A 6 -15.69 -7.31 -54.56
N LEU A 7 -14.77 -6.67 -55.29
CA LEU A 7 -13.36 -6.56 -54.87
C LEU A 7 -13.19 -5.74 -53.59
N ARG A 8 -13.99 -4.68 -53.39
CA ARG A 8 -13.99 -3.88 -52.15
C ARG A 8 -14.57 -4.65 -50.97
N LEU A 9 -15.61 -5.47 -51.20
CA LEU A 9 -16.19 -6.35 -50.17
C LEU A 9 -15.23 -7.48 -49.77
N LEU A 10 -14.50 -8.06 -50.71
CA LEU A 10 -13.45 -9.06 -50.42
C LEU A 10 -12.27 -8.46 -49.65
N MET A 11 -11.86 -7.22 -49.98
CA MET A 11 -10.81 -6.52 -49.23
C MET A 11 -11.25 -6.15 -47.82
N ILE A 12 -12.53 -5.80 -47.60
CA ILE A 12 -13.08 -5.55 -46.26
C ILE A 12 -13.23 -6.85 -45.46
N ALA A 13 -13.63 -7.97 -46.09
CA ALA A 13 -13.72 -9.27 -45.42
C ALA A 13 -12.34 -9.80 -45.01
N ILE A 14 -11.30 -9.63 -45.84
CA ILE A 14 -9.91 -9.96 -45.50
C ILE A 14 -9.40 -9.05 -44.38
N LEU A 15 -9.75 -7.76 -44.40
CA LEU A 15 -9.41 -6.82 -43.32
C LEU A 15 -10.05 -7.28 -42.01
N VAL A 16 -11.35 -7.61 -41.98
CA VAL A 16 -12.09 -8.10 -40.79
C VAL A 16 -11.51 -9.41 -40.24
N ILE A 17 -11.04 -10.32 -41.11
CA ILE A 17 -10.37 -11.57 -40.69
C ILE A 17 -8.97 -11.28 -40.10
N THR A 18 -8.23 -10.29 -40.60
CA THR A 18 -6.93 -9.90 -40.01
C THR A 18 -7.05 -9.15 -38.68
N ILE A 19 -8.17 -8.48 -38.38
CA ILE A 19 -8.43 -7.84 -37.06
C ILE A 19 -9.06 -8.79 -36.03
N HIS A 20 -9.50 -9.99 -36.42
CA HIS A 20 -9.95 -11.04 -35.49
C HIS A 20 -8.89 -12.10 -35.19
N SER A 21 -7.75 -12.11 -35.90
CA SER A 21 -6.64 -13.04 -35.63
C SER A 21 -5.46 -12.41 -34.88
N CYS A 22 -5.58 -11.18 -34.39
CA CYS A 22 -4.54 -10.48 -33.61
C CYS A 22 -5.04 -9.88 -32.28
N ARG A 23 -6.14 -10.39 -31.71
CA ARG A 23 -6.52 -10.09 -30.32
C ARG A 23 -6.71 -11.40 -29.58
N ASP A 24 -5.61 -11.90 -29.05
CA ASP A 24 -5.53 -12.84 -27.92
C ASP A 24 -4.06 -13.10 -27.47
N SER A 25 -3.07 -12.51 -28.15
CA SER A 25 -1.65 -12.72 -27.85
C SER A 25 -0.97 -11.61 -27.03
N GLU A 26 -1.68 -10.55 -26.61
CA GLU A 26 -1.05 -9.35 -26.01
C GLU A 26 -1.43 -9.06 -24.54
N ILE A 27 -2.21 -9.93 -23.86
CA ILE A 27 -2.57 -9.75 -22.44
C ILE A 27 -1.79 -10.72 -21.49
N LEU A 28 -0.79 -11.44 -22.01
CA LEU A 28 0.09 -12.31 -21.20
C LEU A 28 1.57 -11.91 -21.25
N ALA A 29 1.93 -10.80 -21.90
CA ALA A 29 3.33 -10.42 -22.11
C ALA A 29 3.98 -9.63 -20.97
N GLU A 30 3.27 -9.28 -19.89
CA GLU A 30 3.85 -8.48 -18.79
C GLU A 30 4.66 -9.28 -17.75
N HIS A 31 5.04 -10.53 -18.03
CA HIS A 31 6.01 -11.25 -17.18
C HIS A 31 7.21 -11.87 -17.92
N ASP A 32 7.38 -11.61 -19.22
CA ASP A 32 8.54 -12.10 -19.99
C ASP A 32 9.75 -11.16 -20.00
N ASN A 33 9.70 -10.03 -19.28
CA ASN A 33 10.85 -9.14 -19.12
C ASN A 33 11.71 -9.51 -17.90
N ALA A 34 12.42 -10.63 -18.00
CA ALA A 34 13.61 -10.91 -17.20
C ALA A 34 14.69 -11.58 -18.06
N SER A 35 15.62 -10.76 -18.56
CA SER A 35 16.97 -11.09 -19.03
C SER A 35 17.13 -12.24 -20.04
N HIS A 36 17.57 -11.90 -21.25
CA HIS A 36 18.36 -12.79 -22.08
C HIS A 36 19.67 -13.16 -21.36
N GLY A 37 19.63 -14.25 -20.61
CA GLY A 37 20.78 -15.00 -20.13
C GLY A 37 20.44 -16.47 -20.21
N ASN A 38 21.28 -17.26 -20.87
CA ASN A 38 21.15 -18.72 -21.01
C ASN A 38 21.09 -19.41 -19.63
N SER A 39 19.92 -19.48 -19.00
CA SER A 39 19.65 -20.38 -17.88
C SER A 39 18.58 -21.37 -18.30
N THR A 40 19.01 -22.61 -18.51
CA THR A 40 18.17 -23.78 -18.79
C THR A 40 17.42 -24.29 -17.55
N GLN A 41 17.37 -23.52 -16.46
CA GLN A 41 16.77 -23.94 -15.21
C GLN A 41 15.26 -23.70 -15.22
N LEU A 42 14.47 -24.78 -15.12
CA LEU A 42 13.02 -24.71 -14.97
C LEU A 42 12.67 -23.99 -13.66
N LYS A 43 11.89 -22.91 -13.75
CA LYS A 43 11.47 -22.09 -12.60
C LYS A 43 10.04 -22.45 -12.21
N LEU A 44 9.90 -23.06 -11.04
CA LEU A 44 8.61 -23.29 -10.39
C LEU A 44 7.98 -21.94 -9.99
N SER A 45 6.81 -21.63 -10.54
CA SER A 45 6.10 -20.37 -10.29
C SER A 45 4.64 -20.62 -9.90
N SER A 46 4.01 -19.63 -9.26
CA SER A 46 2.59 -19.69 -8.91
C SER A 46 1.91 -18.35 -9.12
N LYS A 47 0.64 -18.37 -9.52
CA LYS A 47 -0.22 -17.19 -9.59
C LYS A 47 -1.67 -17.52 -9.24
N LYS A 48 -2.42 -16.49 -8.84
CA LYS A 48 -3.88 -16.58 -8.71
C LYS A 48 -4.52 -16.20 -10.04
N ILE A 49 -5.49 -17.00 -10.48
CA ILE A 49 -6.25 -16.76 -11.70
C ILE A 49 -7.73 -17.06 -11.49
N ARG A 50 -8.58 -16.50 -12.34
CA ARG A 50 -9.94 -17.00 -12.56
C ARG A 50 -9.90 -18.18 -13.55
N LEU A 51 -10.83 -19.12 -13.43
CA LEU A 51 -10.93 -20.25 -14.35
C LEU A 51 -11.05 -19.78 -15.82
N GLU A 52 -11.77 -18.68 -16.06
CA GLU A 52 -11.94 -18.13 -17.41
C GLU A 52 -10.65 -17.59 -18.05
N GLN A 53 -9.62 -17.26 -17.23
CA GLN A 53 -8.30 -16.85 -17.70
C GLN A 53 -7.41 -18.06 -18.05
N SER A 54 -7.81 -19.27 -17.71
CA SER A 54 -7.03 -20.48 -17.98
C SER A 54 -7.11 -20.88 -19.45
N LYS A 55 -5.95 -21.14 -20.08
CA LYS A 55 -5.88 -21.75 -21.42
C LYS A 55 -6.51 -23.15 -21.47
N HIS A 56 -6.68 -23.82 -20.32
CA HIS A 56 -7.27 -25.15 -20.21
C HIS A 56 -8.76 -25.13 -19.80
N LYS A 57 -9.44 -23.98 -19.81
CA LYS A 57 -10.77 -23.80 -19.20
C LYS A 57 -11.84 -24.80 -19.65
N LEU A 58 -11.87 -25.18 -20.93
CA LEU A 58 -12.87 -26.12 -21.45
C LEU A 58 -12.68 -27.52 -20.87
N LEU A 59 -11.43 -27.99 -20.80
CA LEU A 59 -11.09 -29.26 -20.17
C LEU A 59 -11.42 -29.20 -18.68
N LEU A 60 -10.94 -28.17 -17.99
CA LEU A 60 -11.16 -28.01 -16.56
C LEU A 60 -12.63 -27.99 -16.17
N LYS A 61 -13.53 -27.39 -16.97
CA LYS A 61 -14.98 -27.44 -16.71
C LYS A 61 -15.52 -28.87 -16.66
N ASN A 62 -15.11 -29.73 -17.59
CA ASN A 62 -15.51 -31.13 -17.62
C ASN A 62 -14.93 -31.90 -16.42
N GLU A 63 -13.65 -31.65 -16.08
CA GLU A 63 -12.99 -32.31 -14.95
C GLU A 63 -13.62 -31.89 -13.61
N LEU A 64 -14.01 -30.61 -13.45
CA LEU A 64 -14.70 -30.13 -12.25
C LEU A 64 -16.10 -30.75 -12.10
N GLU A 65 -16.82 -30.95 -13.19
CA GLU A 65 -18.10 -31.67 -13.18
C GLU A 65 -17.91 -33.14 -12.79
N ARG A 66 -16.89 -33.80 -13.35
CA ARG A 66 -16.54 -35.19 -13.00
C ARG A 66 -16.15 -35.33 -11.53
N ALA A 67 -15.24 -34.48 -11.04
CA ALA A 67 -14.83 -34.43 -9.64
C ALA A 67 -16.03 -34.21 -8.71
N THR A 68 -16.93 -33.30 -9.06
CA THR A 68 -18.17 -33.04 -8.30
C THR A 68 -19.05 -34.29 -8.20
N ASN A 69 -19.20 -35.03 -9.30
CA ASN A 69 -19.99 -36.27 -9.33
C ASN A 69 -19.32 -37.42 -8.57
N ASN A 70 -17.98 -37.47 -8.54
CA ASN A 70 -17.23 -38.45 -7.76
C ASN A 70 -17.32 -38.15 -6.26
N LEU A 71 -17.16 -36.89 -5.86
CA LEU A 71 -17.27 -36.45 -4.47
C LEU A 71 -18.63 -36.83 -3.85
N LYS A 72 -19.74 -36.65 -4.59
CA LYS A 72 -21.08 -37.03 -4.12
C LYS A 72 -21.23 -38.52 -3.76
N LYS A 73 -20.33 -39.39 -4.23
CA LYS A 73 -20.33 -40.84 -3.92
C LYS A 73 -19.51 -41.16 -2.67
N ILE A 74 -18.71 -40.22 -2.16
CA ILE A 74 -17.78 -40.42 -1.07
C ILE A 74 -18.46 -40.11 0.26
N LYS A 75 -18.39 -41.05 1.19
CA LYS A 75 -18.65 -40.85 2.63
C LYS A 75 -17.39 -41.24 3.37
N THR A 76 -16.78 -40.30 4.08
CA THR A 76 -15.49 -40.53 4.72
C THR A 76 -15.42 -39.90 6.09
N ASN A 77 -14.49 -40.38 6.92
CA ASN A 77 -14.14 -39.77 8.19
C ASN A 77 -12.75 -39.15 8.04
N VAL A 78 -12.66 -37.83 8.22
CA VAL A 78 -11.42 -37.07 8.07
C VAL A 78 -11.15 -36.39 9.41
N PHE A 79 -10.02 -36.73 10.03
CA PHE A 79 -9.63 -36.26 11.37
C PHE A 79 -10.70 -36.47 12.47
N GLY A 80 -11.37 -37.63 12.45
CA GLY A 80 -12.43 -37.93 13.42
C GLY A 80 -13.79 -37.31 13.08
N LYS A 81 -13.90 -36.55 11.99
CA LYS A 81 -15.13 -35.87 11.56
C LYS A 81 -15.75 -36.57 10.36
N ASN A 82 -17.05 -36.85 10.43
CA ASN A 82 -17.79 -37.37 9.28
C ASN A 82 -17.95 -36.24 8.25
N VAL A 83 -17.44 -36.48 7.05
CA VAL A 83 -17.53 -35.56 5.92
C VAL A 83 -18.47 -36.13 4.88
N ASP A 84 -19.48 -35.32 4.56
CA ASP A 84 -20.52 -35.65 3.58
C ASP A 84 -20.52 -34.60 2.46
N TYR A 85 -20.28 -35.07 1.23
CA TYR A 85 -20.25 -34.28 -0.01
C TYR A 85 -21.54 -34.46 -0.83
N THR A 86 -22.56 -35.15 -0.31
CA THR A 86 -23.85 -35.33 -1.00
C THR A 86 -24.65 -34.02 -1.11
N ASN A 87 -24.42 -33.08 -0.20
CA ASN A 87 -25.02 -31.73 -0.23
C ASN A 87 -24.31 -30.82 -1.24
N ASN A 88 -24.91 -29.67 -1.57
CA ASN A 88 -24.34 -28.68 -2.48
C ASN A 88 -22.91 -28.30 -2.09
N ILE A 89 -21.95 -28.73 -2.92
CA ILE A 89 -20.56 -28.27 -2.87
C ILE A 89 -20.38 -27.10 -3.82
N LEU A 90 -19.63 -26.09 -3.36
CA LEU A 90 -19.27 -24.93 -4.15
C LEU A 90 -17.77 -24.97 -4.39
N ILE A 91 -17.38 -24.92 -5.66
CA ILE A 91 -15.97 -24.83 -6.07
C ILE A 91 -15.68 -23.37 -6.42
N ASP A 92 -14.62 -22.81 -5.84
CA ASP A 92 -14.12 -21.47 -6.14
C ASP A 92 -13.43 -21.46 -7.49
N THR A 93 -14.13 -20.98 -8.52
CA THR A 93 -13.58 -20.81 -9.87
C THR A 93 -13.01 -19.41 -10.11
N ASP A 94 -13.14 -18.51 -9.13
CA ASP A 94 -12.80 -17.10 -9.28
C ASP A 94 -11.46 -16.77 -8.59
N ASN A 95 -10.95 -17.67 -7.75
CA ASN A 95 -9.64 -17.55 -7.11
C ASN A 95 -8.92 -18.92 -7.08
N VAL A 96 -8.48 -19.35 -8.26
CA VAL A 96 -7.77 -20.62 -8.49
C VAL A 96 -6.26 -20.40 -8.32
N THR A 97 -5.58 -21.25 -7.55
CA THR A 97 -4.12 -21.28 -7.57
C THR A 97 -3.67 -22.04 -8.82
N PHE A 98 -2.88 -21.39 -9.67
CA PHE A 98 -2.20 -22.03 -10.79
C PHE A 98 -0.70 -22.10 -10.50
N ILE A 99 -0.12 -23.29 -10.60
CA ILE A 99 1.33 -23.51 -10.43
C ILE A 99 1.86 -24.12 -11.73
N GLU A 100 3.03 -23.69 -12.19
CA GLU A 100 3.71 -24.25 -13.37
C GLU A 100 5.16 -24.58 -13.05
N ASN A 101 5.68 -25.64 -13.66
CA ASN A 101 7.07 -26.07 -13.49
C ASN A 101 7.63 -26.52 -14.84
N GLY A 102 7.94 -25.54 -15.68
CA GLY A 102 8.33 -25.77 -17.06
C GLY A 102 7.14 -25.81 -18.05
N PRO A 103 7.42 -26.05 -19.33
CA PRO A 103 6.44 -25.84 -20.40
C PRO A 103 5.28 -26.85 -20.40
N ASN A 104 5.48 -28.02 -19.79
CA ASN A 104 4.60 -29.18 -19.95
C ASN A 104 3.92 -29.63 -18.64
N PHE A 105 4.11 -28.89 -17.54
CA PHE A 105 3.49 -29.25 -16.27
C PHE A 105 2.89 -28.05 -15.55
N HIS A 106 1.69 -28.27 -15.01
CA HIS A 106 0.94 -27.29 -14.27
C HIS A 106 0.01 -27.95 -13.25
N THR A 107 -0.45 -27.23 -12.25
CA THR A 107 -1.56 -27.68 -11.39
C THR A 107 -2.58 -26.58 -11.16
N TYR A 108 -3.81 -26.99 -10.87
CA TYR A 108 -4.89 -26.10 -10.46
C TYR A 108 -5.41 -26.51 -9.09
N THR A 109 -5.36 -25.58 -8.13
CA THR A 109 -5.94 -25.77 -6.80
C THR A 109 -7.17 -24.91 -6.65
N PHE A 110 -8.32 -25.55 -6.40
CA PHE A 110 -9.61 -24.91 -6.16
C PHE A 110 -9.99 -25.04 -4.69
N ASN A 111 -10.50 -23.94 -4.10
CA ASN A 111 -11.14 -24.03 -2.79
C ASN A 111 -12.50 -24.71 -2.92
N LEU A 112 -12.77 -25.71 -2.08
CA LEU A 112 -14.04 -26.41 -2.02
C LEU A 112 -14.76 -26.03 -0.73
N ILE A 113 -15.99 -25.54 -0.85
CA ILE A 113 -16.85 -25.18 0.27
C ILE A 113 -18.07 -26.09 0.27
N ARG A 114 -18.28 -26.80 1.38
CA ARG A 114 -19.55 -27.46 1.66
C ARG A 114 -20.52 -26.47 2.28
N GLU A 115 -21.74 -26.40 1.75
CA GLU A 115 -22.80 -25.62 2.39
C GLU A 115 -23.03 -26.11 3.82
N ASN A 116 -23.17 -25.18 4.77
CA ASN A 116 -23.41 -25.42 6.20
C ASN A 116 -22.31 -26.18 6.95
N ALA A 117 -21.07 -26.21 6.44
CA ALA A 117 -19.94 -26.73 7.20
C ALA A 117 -19.72 -25.88 8.49
N PRO A 118 -19.46 -26.51 9.66
CA PRO A 118 -19.13 -25.79 10.87
C PRO A 118 -17.79 -25.03 10.72
N GLU A 119 -17.57 -24.00 11.53
CA GLU A 119 -16.35 -23.16 11.45
C GLU A 119 -15.05 -23.95 11.65
N ASP A 120 -15.12 -25.02 12.45
CA ASP A 120 -14.03 -25.94 12.72
C ASP A 120 -13.90 -27.06 11.68
N ALA A 121 -14.70 -27.06 10.61
CA ALA A 121 -14.58 -28.01 9.52
C ALA A 121 -13.19 -27.94 8.88
N PRO A 122 -12.69 -29.09 8.36
CA PRO A 122 -11.46 -29.10 7.58
C PRO A 122 -11.60 -28.20 6.35
N ILE A 123 -10.49 -27.56 5.95
CA ILE A 123 -10.42 -26.88 4.65
C ILE A 123 -10.23 -27.94 3.58
N GLU A 124 -10.97 -27.86 2.49
CA GLU A 124 -10.96 -28.85 1.42
C GLU A 124 -10.49 -28.18 0.12
N ASN A 125 -9.44 -28.71 -0.50
CA ASN A 125 -8.89 -28.20 -1.74
C ASN A 125 -8.87 -29.31 -2.79
N LEU A 126 -9.47 -29.03 -3.96
CA LEU A 126 -9.40 -29.90 -5.12
C LEU A 126 -8.20 -29.50 -5.98
N VAL A 127 -7.25 -30.41 -6.13
CA VAL A 127 -6.04 -30.23 -6.94
C VAL A 127 -6.17 -31.06 -8.21
N LEU A 128 -6.00 -30.42 -9.37
CA LEU A 128 -5.97 -31.07 -10.67
C LEU A 128 -4.55 -31.02 -11.23
N ALA A 129 -4.00 -32.18 -11.57
CA ALA A 129 -2.67 -32.34 -12.18
C ALA A 129 -2.78 -33.05 -13.55
N PRO A 130 -2.10 -32.58 -14.61
CA PRO A 130 -2.22 -33.12 -15.95
C PRO A 130 -1.62 -34.51 -16.05
N MET A 131 -2.28 -35.36 -16.83
CA MET A 131 -1.84 -36.71 -17.17
C MET A 131 -1.43 -36.81 -18.64
N PHE A 132 -0.61 -37.80 -19.00
CA PHE A 132 -0.16 -38.00 -20.39
C PHE A 132 -1.29 -38.31 -21.37
N ASP A 133 -2.42 -38.85 -20.90
CA ASP A 133 -3.61 -39.11 -21.72
C ASP A 133 -4.44 -37.84 -22.03
N GLY A 134 -4.00 -36.68 -21.54
CA GLY A 134 -4.67 -35.39 -21.74
C GLY A 134 -5.78 -35.09 -20.73
N THR A 135 -6.04 -35.99 -19.76
CA THR A 135 -6.97 -35.75 -18.64
C THR A 135 -6.25 -35.19 -17.42
N TYR A 136 -6.99 -34.99 -16.32
CA TYR A 136 -6.41 -34.59 -15.04
C TYR A 136 -6.59 -35.66 -13.98
N LYS A 137 -5.53 -35.88 -13.20
CA LYS A 137 -5.59 -36.52 -11.90
C LYS A 137 -6.26 -35.58 -10.91
N GLU A 138 -7.28 -36.08 -10.21
CA GLU A 138 -8.10 -35.35 -9.25
C GLU A 138 -7.72 -35.73 -7.81
N ILE A 139 -7.19 -34.78 -7.05
CA ILE A 139 -6.78 -35.00 -5.66
C ILE A 139 -7.56 -34.07 -4.74
N LEU A 140 -8.22 -34.63 -3.74
CA LEU A 140 -8.83 -33.90 -2.64
C LEU A 140 -7.87 -33.87 -1.46
N ILE A 141 -7.49 -32.67 -1.03
CA ILE A 141 -6.67 -32.45 0.15
C ILE A 141 -7.51 -31.76 1.22
N SER A 142 -7.61 -32.39 2.38
CA SER A 142 -8.30 -31.85 3.55
C SER A 142 -7.30 -31.42 4.61
N TYR A 143 -7.39 -30.20 5.11
CA TYR A 143 -6.50 -29.66 6.13
C TYR A 143 -7.22 -29.42 7.47
N ASN A 144 -6.71 -29.99 8.55
CA ASN A 144 -7.14 -29.71 9.92
C ASN A 144 -6.33 -28.55 10.51
N LEU A 145 -6.78 -27.33 10.24
CA LEU A 145 -6.08 -26.10 10.65
C LEU A 145 -6.81 -25.41 11.78
N THR A 146 -6.04 -24.89 12.73
CA THR A 146 -6.53 -23.99 13.77
C THR A 146 -7.00 -22.67 13.18
N ILE A 147 -7.84 -21.92 13.91
CA ILE A 147 -8.32 -20.61 13.48
C ILE A 147 -7.16 -19.66 13.12
N GLN A 148 -6.06 -19.67 13.88
CA GLN A 148 -4.91 -18.81 13.61
C GLN A 148 -4.19 -19.16 12.31
N GLU A 149 -4.12 -20.45 11.96
CA GLU A 149 -3.51 -20.91 10.71
C GLU A 149 -4.39 -20.59 9.50
N LYS A 150 -5.72 -20.69 9.66
CA LYS A 150 -6.67 -20.20 8.65
C LYS A 150 -6.45 -18.71 8.37
N LYS A 151 -6.28 -17.91 9.43
CA LYS A 151 -5.97 -16.47 9.34
C LYS A 151 -4.61 -16.20 8.68
N ALA A 152 -3.60 -17.02 8.96
CA ALA A 152 -2.28 -16.92 8.33
C ALA A 152 -2.37 -17.12 6.81
N ILE A 153 -3.09 -18.14 6.34
CA ILE A 153 -3.28 -18.36 4.90
C ILE A 153 -4.04 -17.19 4.25
N LEU A 154 -5.07 -16.63 4.90
CA LEU A 154 -5.81 -15.47 4.37
C LEU A 154 -4.93 -14.21 4.25
N ARG A 155 -3.88 -14.09 5.07
CA ARG A 155 -2.86 -13.03 4.96
C ARG A 155 -1.72 -13.35 3.98
N GLY A 156 -1.74 -14.53 3.35
CA GLY A 156 -0.69 -14.99 2.44
C GLY A 156 0.61 -15.40 3.16
N GLU A 157 0.54 -15.75 4.45
CA GLU A 157 1.69 -16.20 5.23
C GLU A 157 2.04 -17.67 4.92
N ASN A 158 3.32 -18.02 4.98
CA ASN A 158 3.79 -19.40 4.85
C ASN A 158 3.28 -20.24 6.03
N LEU A 159 2.62 -21.36 5.74
CA LEU A 159 2.07 -22.26 6.76
C LEU A 159 2.67 -23.67 6.67
N SER A 160 3.05 -24.25 7.81
CA SER A 160 3.35 -25.68 7.90
C SER A 160 2.07 -26.50 8.09
N THR A 161 1.80 -27.40 7.15
CA THR A 161 0.68 -28.35 7.13
C THR A 161 1.12 -29.77 7.51
N LYS A 162 2.37 -29.95 7.97
CA LYS A 162 2.92 -31.25 8.37
C LYS A 162 2.03 -31.93 9.41
N GLY A 163 1.56 -33.13 9.09
CA GLY A 163 0.68 -33.93 9.96
C GLY A 163 -0.74 -33.37 10.09
N LYS A 164 -1.13 -32.40 9.27
CA LYS A 164 -2.44 -31.74 9.30
C LYS A 164 -3.23 -31.93 8.00
N SER A 165 -2.67 -32.61 7.01
CA SER A 165 -3.33 -32.90 5.73
C SER A 165 -3.76 -34.37 5.63
N HIS A 166 -4.89 -34.57 4.96
CA HIS A 166 -5.40 -35.87 4.55
C HIS A 166 -5.65 -35.80 3.05
N ILE A 167 -5.03 -36.69 2.29
CA ILE A 167 -4.95 -36.63 0.83
C ILE A 167 -5.66 -37.86 0.25
N MET A 168 -6.52 -37.64 -0.74
CA MET A 168 -7.33 -38.67 -1.37
C MET A 168 -7.45 -38.42 -2.87
N GLU A 169 -7.20 -39.44 -3.69
CA GLU A 169 -7.46 -39.40 -5.15
C GLU A 169 -8.94 -39.70 -5.43
N LEU A 170 -9.56 -39.00 -6.39
CA LEU A 170 -11.00 -39.11 -6.68
C LEU A 170 -11.37 -40.06 -7.84
N ASN A 171 -10.40 -40.48 -8.66
CA ASN A 171 -10.71 -41.36 -9.80
C ASN A 171 -11.03 -42.81 -9.34
N GLY A 172 -11.98 -43.43 -10.02
CA GLY A 172 -12.90 -44.40 -9.44
C GLY A 172 -12.33 -45.78 -9.03
N GLY A 173 -12.65 -46.17 -7.80
CA GLY A 173 -12.59 -47.56 -7.32
C GLY A 173 -11.18 -48.00 -6.87
N THR A 174 -11.08 -48.48 -5.63
CA THR A 174 -9.89 -49.10 -5.03
C THR A 174 -8.68 -48.20 -4.78
N PHE A 175 -8.72 -47.50 -3.64
CA PHE A 175 -7.66 -47.66 -2.63
C PHE A 175 -8.32 -47.91 -1.26
N ASN A 176 -9.12 -48.97 -1.18
CA ASN A 176 -8.90 -49.85 -0.04
C ASN A 176 -7.56 -50.51 -0.36
N LEU A 177 -6.51 -50.16 0.37
CA LEU A 177 -5.48 -51.16 0.66
C LEU A 177 -6.18 -52.29 1.42
N ALA A 178 -6.88 -53.18 0.70
CA ALA A 178 -6.67 -54.57 0.98
C ALA A 178 -5.17 -54.74 0.76
N PRO A 179 -4.38 -55.00 1.81
CA PRO A 179 -2.93 -55.05 1.67
C PRO A 179 -2.64 -56.07 0.58
N ALA A 180 -2.12 -55.60 -0.57
CA ALA A 180 -1.30 -56.48 -1.37
C ALA A 180 -0.22 -56.95 -0.40
N LYS A 181 -0.08 -58.27 -0.24
CA LYS A 181 0.64 -58.90 0.87
C LYS A 181 2.12 -58.48 1.02
N SER A 182 2.63 -57.56 0.20
CA SER A 182 4.01 -57.11 0.16
C SER A 182 4.24 -55.58 0.05
N GLN A 183 3.23 -54.70 -0.10
CA GLN A 183 3.44 -53.24 -0.17
C GLN A 183 2.29 -52.41 0.44
N ASN A 184 2.63 -51.38 1.23
CA ASN A 184 1.70 -50.42 1.82
C ASN A 184 1.99 -49.01 1.28
N CYS A 185 1.05 -48.40 0.55
CA CYS A 185 1.22 -47.08 -0.07
C CYS A 185 0.38 -46.01 0.63
N SER A 186 0.95 -44.84 0.87
CA SER A 186 0.22 -43.72 1.48
C SER A 186 0.67 -42.39 0.91
N TRP A 187 -0.28 -41.46 0.77
CA TRP A 187 0.03 -40.11 0.37
C TRP A 187 0.72 -39.37 1.51
N VAL A 188 1.82 -38.71 1.18
CA VAL A 188 2.59 -37.85 2.09
C VAL A 188 2.74 -36.45 1.49
N GLU A 189 3.10 -35.50 2.33
CA GLU A 189 3.32 -34.11 1.95
C GLU A 189 4.77 -33.72 2.23
N ALA A 190 5.36 -33.00 1.29
CA ALA A 190 6.67 -32.38 1.39
C ALA A 190 6.56 -30.86 1.17
N ASP A 191 7.56 -30.13 1.66
CA ASP A 191 7.68 -28.68 1.47
C ASP A 191 8.59 -28.38 0.29
N SER A 192 8.20 -27.40 -0.52
CA SER A 192 9.01 -26.85 -1.61
C SER A 192 8.74 -25.35 -1.75
N TYR A 193 9.45 -24.67 -2.65
CA TYR A 193 9.38 -23.21 -2.75
C TYR A 193 9.32 -22.75 -4.21
N THR A 194 8.46 -21.77 -4.48
CA THR A 194 8.48 -21.08 -5.77
C THR A 194 9.70 -20.18 -5.91
N TRP A 195 10.05 -19.84 -7.13
CA TRP A 195 11.02 -18.79 -7.42
C TRP A 195 10.39 -17.40 -7.21
N CYS A 196 11.19 -16.44 -6.73
CA CYS A 196 10.79 -15.03 -6.77
C CYS A 196 10.69 -14.51 -8.21
N SER A 197 10.00 -13.38 -8.42
CA SER A 197 9.83 -12.75 -9.75
C SER A 197 11.15 -12.40 -10.46
N GLU A 198 12.24 -12.15 -9.72
CA GLU A 198 13.59 -11.93 -10.30
C GLU A 198 14.28 -13.25 -10.68
N GLY A 199 13.75 -14.39 -10.22
CA GLY A 199 14.28 -15.71 -10.50
C GLY A 199 15.63 -16.01 -9.85
N VAL A 200 15.92 -15.37 -8.71
CA VAL A 200 17.20 -15.49 -7.98
C VAL A 200 17.05 -16.29 -6.68
N HIS A 201 15.88 -16.25 -6.03
CA HIS A 201 15.63 -16.86 -4.72
C HIS A 201 14.50 -17.91 -4.79
N HIS A 202 14.65 -19.01 -4.05
CA HIS A 202 13.70 -20.14 -4.01
C HIS A 202 13.60 -20.81 -2.62
N ASN A 203 13.65 -20.02 -1.54
CA ASN A 203 13.78 -20.50 -0.16
C ASN A 203 12.76 -19.87 0.80
N GLY A 204 11.69 -19.26 0.28
CA GLY A 204 10.57 -18.76 1.09
C GLY A 204 10.89 -17.57 1.98
N GLU A 205 11.85 -16.73 1.59
CA GLU A 205 12.36 -15.64 2.41
C GLU A 205 11.28 -14.63 2.82
N GLY A 206 11.24 -14.32 4.12
CA GLY A 206 10.55 -13.16 4.68
C GLY A 206 11.17 -11.85 4.18
N SER A 207 10.48 -10.74 4.44
CA SER A 207 10.65 -9.42 3.80
C SER A 207 12.00 -8.69 3.89
N GLY A 208 13.10 -9.33 4.29
CA GLY A 208 14.40 -8.67 4.54
C GLY A 208 15.49 -8.85 3.47
N SER A 209 15.50 -9.94 2.70
CA SER A 209 16.62 -10.30 1.79
C SER A 209 16.28 -10.26 0.30
N CYS A 210 14.99 -10.16 -0.05
CA CYS A 210 14.50 -10.22 -1.42
C CYS A 210 13.74 -8.93 -1.78
N SER A 211 14.27 -8.18 -2.74
CA SER A 211 13.68 -6.94 -3.30
C SER A 211 12.64 -7.19 -4.40
N ALA A 212 12.45 -8.45 -4.80
CA ALA A 212 11.59 -8.83 -5.90
C ALA A 212 10.11 -8.47 -5.64
N GLY A 213 9.40 -8.01 -6.68
CA GLY A 213 7.98 -7.63 -6.59
C GLY A 213 7.08 -8.79 -6.15
N VAL A 214 7.38 -10.01 -6.59
CA VAL A 214 6.81 -11.27 -6.07
C VAL A 214 7.89 -12.08 -5.36
N LYS A 215 7.66 -12.40 -4.09
CA LYS A 215 8.56 -13.18 -3.23
C LYS A 215 8.37 -14.68 -3.43
N SER A 216 9.41 -15.45 -3.12
CA SER A 216 9.34 -16.92 -3.05
C SER A 216 8.33 -17.35 -1.99
N GLN A 217 7.46 -18.30 -2.32
CA GLN A 217 6.38 -18.78 -1.46
C GLN A 217 6.58 -20.26 -1.11
N LEU A 218 6.23 -20.64 0.12
CA LEU A 218 6.17 -22.04 0.52
C LEU A 218 5.00 -22.72 -0.20
N ILE A 219 5.28 -23.81 -0.89
CA ILE A 219 4.28 -24.67 -1.52
C ILE A 219 4.29 -26.06 -0.89
N LYS A 220 3.18 -26.78 -1.05
CA LYS A 220 3.05 -28.18 -0.63
C LYS A 220 3.16 -29.08 -1.84
N VAL A 221 3.91 -30.15 -1.69
CA VAL A 221 4.11 -31.17 -2.73
C VAL A 221 3.56 -32.49 -2.20
N THR A 222 2.56 -33.00 -2.90
CA THR A 222 1.91 -34.28 -2.58
C THR A 222 2.62 -35.41 -3.32
N LEU A 223 3.00 -36.47 -2.59
CA LEU A 223 3.77 -37.63 -3.06
C LEU A 223 3.12 -38.94 -2.61
N LEU A 224 3.16 -40.01 -3.41
CA LEU A 224 2.64 -41.33 -3.02
C LEU A 224 3.79 -42.23 -2.58
N LYS A 225 3.99 -42.40 -1.27
CA LYS A 225 5.08 -43.22 -0.74
C LYS A 225 4.61 -44.66 -0.49
N CYS A 226 5.29 -45.64 -1.09
CA CYS A 226 5.08 -47.07 -0.86
C CYS A 226 6.21 -47.68 -0.02
N GLU A 227 5.86 -48.46 1.01
CA GLU A 227 6.80 -49.21 1.84
C GLU A 227 6.64 -50.71 1.56
N SER A 228 7.75 -51.42 1.30
CA SER A 228 7.77 -52.87 1.17
C SER A 228 7.56 -53.53 2.52
N VAL A 229 6.63 -54.49 2.59
CA VAL A 229 6.36 -55.29 3.79
C VAL A 229 7.27 -56.53 3.72
N ASP A 230 8.21 -56.66 4.66
CA ASP A 230 9.02 -57.87 4.82
C ASP A 230 8.09 -59.06 5.09
N ASP A 231 8.07 -60.04 4.18
CA ASP A 231 7.11 -61.15 4.23
C ASP A 231 7.55 -62.30 5.15
N GLY A 232 8.42 -62.05 6.15
CA GLY A 232 8.73 -63.02 7.20
C GLY A 232 9.12 -64.44 6.72
N SER A 233 9.53 -64.63 5.47
CA SER A 233 9.77 -65.95 4.87
C SER A 233 11.26 -66.31 4.89
N GLY A 234 11.87 -66.24 6.06
CA GLY A 234 13.27 -66.60 6.28
C GLY A 234 13.42 -67.68 7.34
N ASN A 235 13.12 -68.94 7.02
CA ASN A 235 13.50 -70.07 7.87
C ASN A 235 14.24 -71.13 7.05
N THR A 236 15.55 -71.27 7.27
CA THR A 236 16.26 -72.57 7.34
C THR A 236 17.71 -72.40 7.81
N GLY A 237 18.06 -73.03 8.94
CA GLY A 237 19.39 -73.59 9.29
C GLY A 237 20.49 -72.57 9.61
N GLY A 238 21.23 -72.64 10.72
CA GLY A 238 21.68 -73.80 11.49
C GLY A 238 23.21 -73.91 11.39
N GLY A 239 23.91 -73.47 12.44
CA GLY A 239 25.27 -73.93 12.78
C GLY A 239 26.44 -72.95 12.59
N GLY A 240 27.26 -72.81 13.64
CA GLY A 240 28.72 -72.66 13.48
C GLY A 240 29.40 -71.45 14.13
N SER A 241 30.17 -71.72 15.18
CA SER A 241 30.98 -70.82 16.02
C SER A 241 32.09 -69.98 15.34
N SER A 242 32.35 -68.84 15.99
CA SER A 242 33.64 -68.24 16.41
C SER A 242 34.71 -67.78 15.40
N GLY A 243 35.06 -66.49 15.51
CA GLY A 243 36.42 -66.00 15.77
C GLY A 243 37.23 -65.43 14.61
N GLY A 244 37.86 -64.26 14.83
CA GLY A 244 39.10 -63.88 14.13
C GLY A 244 39.23 -62.45 13.62
N SER A 245 40.21 -61.72 14.15
CA SER A 245 40.64 -60.36 13.80
C SER A 245 41.25 -60.18 12.40
N GLY A 246 41.12 -58.95 11.86
CA GLY A 246 42.24 -58.14 11.38
C GLY A 246 42.67 -58.23 9.91
N GLY A 247 43.05 -57.06 9.35
CA GLY A 247 43.98 -56.95 8.22
C GLY A 247 43.37 -56.40 6.93
N GLY A 248 43.80 -55.20 6.53
CA GLY A 248 43.34 -54.50 5.33
C GLY A 248 43.92 -55.01 4.01
N GLY A 249 43.32 -54.53 2.92
CA GLY A 249 43.79 -54.68 1.55
C GLY A 249 42.73 -54.23 0.56
N ASN A 250 43.00 -53.14 -0.16
CA ASN A 250 42.46 -52.90 -1.50
C ASN A 250 43.60 -53.30 -2.48
N PRO A 251 43.37 -53.73 -3.75
CA PRO A 251 42.36 -53.16 -4.66
C PRO A 251 41.62 -54.16 -5.59
N GLY A 252 40.44 -53.74 -6.04
CA GLY A 252 39.95 -54.01 -7.40
C GLY A 252 38.90 -55.11 -7.56
N GLY A 253 37.78 -54.74 -8.20
CA GLY A 253 37.00 -55.65 -9.02
C GLY A 253 35.52 -55.82 -8.66
N GLY A 254 34.67 -54.96 -9.23
CA GLY A 254 33.38 -55.34 -9.80
C GLY A 254 32.28 -55.86 -8.87
N GLY A 255 31.28 -55.02 -8.62
CA GLY A 255 29.99 -55.46 -8.10
C GLY A 255 28.99 -54.31 -8.08
N SER A 256 28.08 -54.28 -9.05
CA SER A 256 26.89 -53.44 -9.05
C SER A 256 26.15 -53.54 -7.72
N GLY A 257 25.93 -52.40 -7.07
CA GLY A 257 25.13 -52.36 -5.85
C GLY A 257 24.94 -50.93 -5.38
N GLY A 258 23.68 -50.49 -5.36
CA GLY A 258 23.22 -49.34 -4.58
C GLY A 258 23.79 -48.00 -5.04
N GLY A 259 23.31 -47.51 -6.19
CA GLY A 259 23.32 -46.08 -6.43
C GLY A 259 22.51 -45.41 -5.31
N THR A 260 23.19 -44.68 -4.44
CA THR A 260 22.60 -43.57 -3.67
C THR A 260 21.66 -42.78 -4.57
N PRO A 261 20.45 -42.37 -4.12
CA PRO A 261 19.53 -41.59 -4.93
C PRO A 261 20.27 -40.42 -5.55
N THR A 262 20.41 -40.48 -6.87
CA THR A 262 20.98 -39.44 -7.70
C THR A 262 20.11 -38.20 -7.57
N GLU A 263 20.73 -37.09 -7.18
CA GLU A 263 20.39 -35.70 -7.53
C GLU A 263 18.89 -35.38 -7.78
N PRO A 264 18.23 -34.59 -6.92
CA PRO A 264 16.83 -34.20 -7.13
C PRO A 264 16.65 -33.50 -8.47
N CYS A 265 15.68 -33.90 -9.30
CA CYS A 265 15.38 -33.16 -10.53
C CYS A 265 15.11 -31.71 -10.14
N ASN A 266 15.95 -30.80 -10.65
CA ASN A 266 15.99 -29.36 -10.38
C ASN A 266 15.99 -28.88 -8.90
N GLY A 267 16.16 -29.78 -7.92
CA GLY A 267 16.28 -29.44 -6.50
C GLY A 267 14.98 -29.33 -5.70
N ASN A 268 13.79 -29.42 -6.32
CA ASN A 268 12.53 -29.05 -5.66
C ASN A 268 11.50 -30.18 -5.47
N GLY A 269 11.74 -31.37 -6.01
CA GLY A 269 10.87 -32.56 -5.86
C GLY A 269 9.54 -32.52 -6.62
N VAL A 270 9.35 -31.54 -7.51
CA VAL A 270 8.11 -31.29 -8.26
C VAL A 270 8.21 -31.84 -9.69
N ALA A 271 7.11 -32.40 -10.20
CA ALA A 271 7.03 -32.86 -11.58
C ALA A 271 7.25 -31.73 -12.60
N THR A 272 7.89 -32.06 -13.73
CA THR A 272 8.22 -31.12 -14.83
C THR A 272 7.50 -31.46 -16.14
N GLY A 273 6.78 -32.57 -16.17
CA GLY A 273 5.91 -33.00 -17.27
C GLY A 273 4.65 -33.69 -16.73
N PRO A 274 3.68 -34.02 -17.62
CA PRO A 274 2.45 -34.71 -17.23
C PRO A 274 2.73 -36.03 -16.49
N LEU A 275 1.76 -36.47 -15.69
CA LEU A 275 1.87 -37.68 -14.89
C LEU A 275 1.51 -38.93 -15.72
N ASP A 276 2.24 -40.02 -15.54
CA ASP A 276 1.93 -41.31 -16.15
C ASP A 276 0.72 -41.95 -15.44
N PRO A 277 -0.35 -42.34 -16.18
CA PRO A 277 -1.52 -43.00 -15.60
C PRO A 277 -1.21 -44.36 -14.95
N SER A 278 -0.11 -45.01 -15.32
CA SER A 278 0.24 -46.40 -15.00
C SER A 278 1.37 -46.56 -13.98
N THR A 279 2.09 -45.49 -13.66
CA THR A 279 3.12 -45.51 -12.61
C THR A 279 2.55 -44.94 -11.33
N ASP A 280 2.74 -45.65 -10.22
CA ASP A 280 2.61 -45.05 -8.89
C ASP A 280 3.48 -43.80 -8.82
N ILE A 281 2.97 -42.73 -8.21
CA ILE A 281 3.64 -41.44 -8.07
C ILE A 281 4.81 -41.58 -7.09
N GLY A 282 5.90 -42.24 -7.54
CA GLY A 282 7.24 -42.28 -6.97
C GLY A 282 7.37 -42.87 -5.56
N ASP A 283 8.15 -43.94 -5.43
CA ASP A 283 8.80 -44.40 -4.18
C ASP A 283 9.76 -43.36 -3.53
N GLY A 284 9.70 -42.09 -3.96
CA GLY A 284 10.59 -41.00 -3.58
C GLY A 284 11.80 -40.81 -4.49
N SER A 285 11.99 -41.63 -5.54
CA SER A 285 13.15 -41.53 -6.44
C SER A 285 12.88 -40.81 -7.77
N ASP A 286 11.63 -40.77 -8.25
CA ASP A 286 11.24 -40.11 -9.51
C ASP A 286 10.43 -38.82 -9.27
N CYS A 287 10.77 -37.76 -10.00
CA CYS A 287 10.26 -36.40 -9.83
C CYS A 287 8.79 -36.26 -10.26
N THR A 288 7.90 -36.70 -9.37
CA THR A 288 6.49 -36.94 -9.64
C THR A 288 5.57 -36.13 -8.72
N GLY A 289 6.15 -35.27 -7.86
CA GLY A 289 5.40 -34.52 -6.86
C GLY A 289 4.41 -33.52 -7.45
N ILE A 290 3.21 -33.47 -6.85
CA ILE A 290 2.10 -32.62 -7.28
C ILE A 290 2.05 -31.37 -6.37
N PRO A 291 2.37 -30.19 -6.90
CA PRO A 291 2.44 -28.97 -6.12
C PRO A 291 1.05 -28.33 -5.92
N THR A 292 0.86 -27.70 -4.77
CA THR A 292 -0.35 -26.95 -4.40
C THR A 292 -0.03 -25.88 -3.36
N ILE A 293 -0.90 -24.89 -3.22
CA ILE A 293 -0.90 -23.93 -2.11
C ILE A 293 -2.28 -23.99 -1.46
N PRO A 294 -2.36 -24.27 -0.14
CA PRO A 294 -3.63 -24.25 0.58
C PRO A 294 -4.38 -22.94 0.36
N THR A 295 -5.67 -23.01 0.04
CA THR A 295 -6.51 -21.83 -0.20
C THR A 295 -7.87 -21.98 0.45
N LEU A 296 -8.41 -20.90 1.04
CA LEU A 296 -9.66 -20.97 1.80
C LEU A 296 -10.55 -19.71 1.69
N SER A 297 -10.26 -18.79 0.76
CA SER A 297 -11.06 -17.57 0.64
C SER A 297 -12.51 -17.93 0.36
N THR A 298 -13.43 -17.23 1.04
CA THR A 298 -14.87 -17.40 0.86
C THR A 298 -15.51 -16.23 0.11
N PHE A 299 -14.68 -15.34 -0.43
CA PHE A 299 -15.15 -14.12 -1.09
C PHE A 299 -16.06 -14.40 -2.29
N PHE A 300 -15.72 -15.39 -3.13
CA PHE A 300 -16.57 -15.80 -4.27
C PHE A 300 -17.99 -16.19 -3.84
N LYS A 301 -18.14 -16.85 -2.69
CA LYS A 301 -19.44 -17.23 -2.13
C LYS A 301 -20.22 -16.00 -1.68
N TYR A 302 -19.52 -15.05 -1.06
CA TYR A 302 -20.10 -13.77 -0.69
C TYR A 302 -20.55 -12.98 -1.93
N VAL A 303 -19.72 -12.89 -2.98
CA VAL A 303 -20.05 -12.24 -4.27
C VAL A 303 -21.26 -12.90 -4.93
N LYS A 304 -21.36 -14.23 -4.93
CA LYS A 304 -22.52 -14.96 -5.45
C LYS A 304 -23.84 -14.59 -4.76
N ASN A 305 -23.78 -14.17 -3.49
CA ASN A 305 -24.93 -13.80 -2.67
C ASN A 305 -25.19 -12.29 -2.64
N LEU A 306 -24.43 -11.48 -3.38
CA LEU A 306 -24.69 -10.05 -3.51
C LEU A 306 -26.00 -9.80 -4.30
N PRO A 307 -26.66 -8.65 -4.04
CA PRO A 307 -27.71 -8.14 -4.93
C PRO A 307 -27.26 -8.11 -6.39
N ALA A 308 -28.19 -8.37 -7.32
CA ALA A 308 -27.87 -8.58 -8.73
C ALA A 308 -27.17 -7.39 -9.40
N ASP A 309 -27.51 -6.17 -9.00
CA ASP A 309 -26.90 -4.92 -9.43
C ASP A 309 -25.44 -4.79 -8.94
N LEU A 310 -25.18 -5.02 -7.65
CA LEU A 310 -23.82 -4.99 -7.11
C LEU A 310 -22.95 -6.11 -7.67
N LYS A 311 -23.55 -7.30 -7.86
CA LYS A 311 -22.89 -8.44 -8.48
C LYS A 311 -22.44 -8.12 -9.91
N ALA A 312 -23.29 -7.48 -10.71
CA ALA A 312 -22.94 -7.09 -12.07
C ALA A 312 -21.74 -6.13 -12.11
N ILE A 313 -21.58 -5.24 -11.11
CA ILE A 313 -20.42 -4.34 -11.00
C ILE A 313 -19.14 -5.12 -10.72
N ILE A 314 -19.14 -6.01 -9.73
CA ILE A 314 -17.92 -6.72 -9.33
C ILE A 314 -17.52 -7.87 -10.29
N ASP A 315 -18.48 -8.41 -11.04
CA ASP A 315 -18.26 -9.43 -12.07
C ASP A 315 -17.82 -8.82 -13.42
N ASP A 316 -17.92 -7.50 -13.61
CA ASP A 316 -17.45 -6.83 -14.83
C ASP A 316 -15.92 -6.95 -14.94
N ALA A 317 -15.42 -7.42 -16.09
CA ALA A 317 -14.00 -7.57 -16.36
C ALA A 317 -13.22 -6.24 -16.28
N ALA A 318 -13.87 -5.10 -16.50
CA ALA A 318 -13.29 -3.77 -16.31
C ALA A 318 -13.00 -3.44 -14.83
N ASN A 319 -13.57 -4.20 -13.89
CA ASN A 319 -13.43 -4.02 -12.44
C ASN A 319 -12.65 -5.18 -11.77
N ASN A 320 -11.78 -5.87 -12.51
CA ASN A 320 -10.96 -6.95 -11.96
C ASN A 320 -10.09 -6.48 -10.78
N ASP A 321 -9.55 -5.26 -10.87
CA ASP A 321 -8.78 -4.60 -9.81
C ASP A 321 -9.60 -4.42 -8.52
N PHE A 322 -10.87 -4.00 -8.65
CA PHE A 322 -11.81 -3.91 -7.55
C PHE A 322 -12.12 -5.28 -6.95
N TYR A 323 -12.34 -6.32 -7.77
CA TYR A 323 -12.57 -7.66 -7.26
C TYR A 323 -11.40 -8.14 -6.40
N ASP A 324 -10.18 -8.06 -6.93
CA ASP A 324 -8.97 -8.52 -6.24
C ASP A 324 -8.71 -7.70 -4.98
N GLY A 325 -8.88 -6.39 -5.07
CA GLY A 325 -8.76 -5.45 -3.96
C GLY A 325 -9.75 -5.72 -2.82
N LEU A 326 -11.03 -5.83 -3.14
CA LEU A 326 -12.09 -6.11 -2.16
C LEU A 326 -11.99 -7.53 -1.59
N LYS A 327 -11.53 -8.50 -2.38
CA LYS A 327 -11.21 -9.84 -1.89
C LYS A 327 -10.10 -9.79 -0.84
N ASN A 328 -9.00 -9.10 -1.13
CA ASN A 328 -7.89 -8.98 -0.18
C ASN A 328 -8.33 -8.28 1.10
N TYR A 329 -9.16 -7.23 0.99
CA TYR A 329 -9.76 -6.56 2.14
C TYR A 329 -10.67 -7.50 2.95
N TYR A 330 -11.54 -8.27 2.28
CA TYR A 330 -12.42 -9.27 2.90
C TYR A 330 -11.64 -10.35 3.65
N ASP A 331 -10.61 -10.91 3.01
CA ASP A 331 -9.77 -11.98 3.57
C ASP A 331 -8.95 -11.47 4.77
N ALA A 332 -8.33 -10.29 4.65
CA ALA A 332 -7.59 -9.65 5.74
C ALA A 332 -8.48 -9.27 6.94
N SER A 333 -9.76 -8.97 6.68
CA SER A 333 -10.77 -8.70 7.69
C SER A 333 -11.46 -9.97 8.21
N PHE A 334 -11.00 -11.15 7.79
CA PHE A 334 -11.54 -12.46 8.16
C PHE A 334 -13.06 -12.59 7.93
N ALA A 335 -13.56 -12.02 6.83
CA ALA A 335 -14.97 -12.05 6.46
C ALA A 335 -15.92 -11.49 7.55
N SER A 336 -15.46 -10.50 8.33
CA SER A 336 -16.27 -9.83 9.35
C SER A 336 -17.53 -9.20 8.74
N GLU A 337 -18.59 -9.05 9.53
CA GLU A 337 -19.82 -8.42 9.05
C GLU A 337 -19.58 -6.96 8.63
N ASP A 338 -18.72 -6.24 9.35
CA ASP A 338 -18.31 -4.88 8.98
C ASP A 338 -17.62 -4.84 7.61
N SER A 339 -16.70 -5.77 7.34
CA SER A 339 -16.05 -5.84 6.02
C SER A 339 -17.06 -6.11 4.90
N LYS A 340 -18.04 -6.99 5.14
CA LYS A 340 -19.14 -7.27 4.19
C LYS A 340 -20.04 -6.06 3.97
N ASN A 341 -20.31 -5.29 5.01
CA ASN A 341 -21.08 -4.04 4.91
C ASN A 341 -20.30 -3.01 4.08
N ILE A 342 -19.01 -2.80 4.40
CA ILE A 342 -18.13 -1.87 3.69
C ILE A 342 -17.98 -2.25 2.22
N ILE A 343 -17.84 -3.53 1.90
CA ILE A 343 -17.77 -4.00 0.50
C ILE A 343 -19.08 -3.71 -0.25
N ARG A 344 -20.25 -3.92 0.38
CA ARG A 344 -21.54 -3.54 -0.23
C ARG A 344 -21.59 -2.04 -0.52
N TRP A 345 -21.14 -1.20 0.42
CA TRP A 345 -21.10 0.25 0.24
C TRP A 345 -20.08 0.69 -0.81
N ALA A 346 -18.92 0.04 -0.87
CA ALA A 346 -17.91 0.28 -1.90
C ALA A 346 -18.44 -0.01 -3.30
N LEU A 347 -19.16 -1.12 -3.48
CA LEU A 347 -19.78 -1.48 -4.75
C LEU A 347 -20.92 -0.54 -5.13
N ALA A 348 -21.78 -0.18 -4.18
CA ALA A 348 -22.85 0.82 -4.42
C ALA A 348 -22.27 2.20 -4.78
N PHE A 349 -21.15 2.57 -4.16
CA PHE A 349 -20.43 3.80 -4.50
C PHE A 349 -19.83 3.72 -5.91
N LYS A 350 -19.11 2.64 -6.25
CA LYS A 350 -18.52 2.39 -7.57
C LYS A 350 -19.57 2.36 -8.70
N GLN A 351 -20.77 1.84 -8.42
CA GLN A 351 -21.87 1.83 -9.39
C GLN A 351 -22.25 3.24 -9.87
N ASN A 352 -22.12 4.25 -9.01
CA ASN A 352 -22.51 5.62 -9.29
C ASN A 352 -21.32 6.55 -9.58
N ASN A 353 -20.09 6.05 -9.49
CA ASN A 353 -18.87 6.86 -9.59
C ASN A 353 -17.81 6.17 -10.45
N SER A 354 -17.28 6.88 -11.45
CA SER A 354 -16.15 6.40 -12.25
C SER A 354 -14.85 6.60 -11.47
N ILE A 355 -14.43 5.58 -10.73
CA ILE A 355 -13.21 5.57 -9.91
C ILE A 355 -12.40 4.29 -10.14
N THR A 356 -11.06 4.38 -10.20
CA THR A 356 -10.15 3.22 -10.28
C THR A 356 -9.88 2.63 -8.90
N TRP A 357 -9.40 1.37 -8.81
CA TRP A 357 -9.06 0.79 -7.50
C TRP A 357 -7.99 1.61 -6.78
N GLN A 358 -7.00 2.12 -7.52
CA GLN A 358 -5.89 2.91 -6.97
C GLN A 358 -6.38 4.22 -6.33
N GLU A 359 -7.37 4.87 -6.93
CA GLU A 359 -8.01 6.07 -6.37
C GLU A 359 -8.91 5.74 -5.17
N PHE A 360 -9.55 4.57 -5.18
CA PHE A 360 -10.49 4.14 -4.13
C PHE A 360 -9.81 3.58 -2.88
N LEU A 361 -8.67 2.89 -3.02
CA LEU A 361 -7.97 2.22 -1.92
C LEU A 361 -7.71 3.11 -0.69
N PRO A 362 -7.27 4.38 -0.84
CA PRO A 362 -7.16 5.32 0.27
C PRO A 362 -8.48 5.53 1.03
N MET A 363 -9.58 5.73 0.29
CA MET A 363 -10.91 5.94 0.88
C MET A 363 -11.37 4.72 1.66
N LEU A 364 -11.13 3.52 1.13
CA LEU A 364 -11.46 2.25 1.80
C LEU A 364 -10.73 2.13 3.15
N GLY A 365 -9.42 2.42 3.18
CA GLY A 365 -8.63 2.37 4.41
C GLY A 365 -9.16 3.32 5.48
N VAL A 366 -9.42 4.57 5.10
CA VAL A 366 -9.97 5.59 6.01
C VAL A 366 -11.37 5.23 6.50
N ALA A 367 -12.26 4.78 5.61
CA ALA A 367 -13.61 4.39 5.98
C ALA A 367 -13.60 3.22 6.97
N SER A 368 -12.78 2.19 6.71
CA SER A 368 -12.64 1.03 7.58
C SER A 368 -12.19 1.41 8.99
N THR A 369 -11.18 2.27 9.12
CA THR A 369 -10.71 2.75 10.43
C THR A 369 -11.77 3.59 11.13
N LEU A 370 -12.39 4.55 10.42
CA LEU A 370 -13.36 5.43 11.03
C LEU A 370 -14.57 4.67 11.56
N ILE A 371 -15.08 3.69 10.80
CA ILE A 371 -16.20 2.84 11.19
C ILE A 371 -15.86 2.01 12.44
N ALA A 372 -14.67 1.41 12.48
CA ALA A 372 -14.23 0.63 13.63
C ALA A 372 -14.10 1.47 14.91
N GLU A 373 -13.63 2.71 14.79
CA GLU A 373 -13.39 3.61 15.94
C GLU A 373 -14.62 4.42 16.36
N ASN A 374 -15.64 4.54 15.51
CA ASN A 374 -16.78 5.44 15.73
C ASN A 374 -18.10 4.69 15.49
N PRO A 375 -18.58 3.90 16.47
CA PRO A 375 -19.84 3.16 16.34
C PRO A 375 -21.07 4.07 16.24
N ASP A 376 -20.91 5.37 16.48
CA ASP A 376 -21.93 6.42 16.43
C ASP A 376 -22.03 7.12 15.06
N ILE A 377 -21.48 6.53 13.99
CA ILE A 377 -21.69 7.02 12.61
C ILE A 377 -23.16 6.84 12.20
N ILE A 378 -23.75 7.91 11.68
CA ILE A 378 -25.10 7.93 11.13
C ILE A 378 -25.02 7.63 9.63
N SER A 379 -25.85 6.69 9.15
CA SER A 379 -25.86 6.23 7.76
C SER A 379 -24.46 5.90 7.24
N PRO A 380 -23.79 4.87 7.79
CA PRO A 380 -22.43 4.51 7.41
C PRO A 380 -22.31 4.13 5.92
N GLU A 381 -23.41 3.71 5.28
CA GLU A 381 -23.50 3.48 3.83
C GLU A 381 -23.18 4.71 2.97
N GLN A 382 -23.30 5.93 3.52
CA GLN A 382 -22.99 7.18 2.83
C GLN A 382 -21.55 7.65 3.05
N ILE A 383 -20.70 6.89 3.72
CA ILE A 383 -19.34 7.34 4.10
C ILE A 383 -18.50 7.75 2.89
N PHE A 384 -18.49 6.96 1.83
CA PHE A 384 -17.73 7.26 0.61
C PHE A 384 -18.30 8.47 -0.15
N THR A 385 -19.62 8.62 -0.16
CA THR A 385 -20.29 9.81 -0.72
C THR A 385 -19.87 11.07 0.04
N ARG A 386 -19.97 11.07 1.38
CA ARG A 386 -19.56 12.20 2.21
C ARG A 386 -18.09 12.57 2.03
N MET A 387 -17.24 11.55 1.86
CA MET A 387 -15.83 11.77 1.56
C MET A 387 -15.65 12.52 0.23
N VAL A 388 -16.30 12.09 -0.86
CA VAL A 388 -16.22 12.78 -2.16
C VAL A 388 -16.89 14.15 -2.13
N ASP A 389 -18.02 14.29 -1.47
CA ASP A 389 -18.72 15.57 -1.31
C ASP A 389 -17.84 16.58 -0.59
N LEU A 390 -17.12 16.17 0.47
CA LEU A 390 -16.15 17.01 1.14
C LEU A 390 -15.05 17.45 0.18
N ASP A 391 -14.41 16.50 -0.51
CA ASP A 391 -13.33 16.79 -1.44
C ASP A 391 -13.78 17.78 -2.55
N ASN A 392 -14.96 17.56 -3.13
CA ASN A 392 -15.54 18.44 -4.14
C ASN A 392 -15.87 19.83 -3.59
N ALA A 393 -16.49 19.91 -2.41
CA ALA A 393 -16.88 21.19 -1.81
C ALA A 393 -15.66 22.02 -1.43
N VAL A 394 -14.60 21.35 -0.97
CA VAL A 394 -13.29 21.94 -0.63
C VAL A 394 -12.58 22.45 -1.89
N LYS A 395 -12.66 21.72 -3.02
CA LYS A 395 -12.16 22.19 -4.33
C LYS A 395 -12.92 23.41 -4.85
N LEU A 396 -14.25 23.43 -4.67
CA LEU A 396 -15.11 24.55 -5.10
C LEU A 396 -14.94 25.80 -4.24
N ASN A 397 -14.81 25.61 -2.93
CA ASN A 397 -14.58 26.67 -1.97
C ASN A 397 -13.37 26.32 -1.10
N PRO A 398 -12.18 26.81 -1.47
CA PRO A 398 -10.96 26.59 -0.70
C PRO A 398 -11.01 27.13 0.74
N ASN A 399 -11.98 27.99 1.06
CA ASN A 399 -12.18 28.53 2.40
C ASN A 399 -13.25 27.76 3.20
N LEU A 400 -13.84 26.70 2.63
CA LEU A 400 -14.95 25.97 3.26
C LEU A 400 -14.63 25.49 4.67
N LEU A 401 -13.39 25.10 4.94
CA LEU A 401 -13.02 24.54 6.22
C LEU A 401 -12.62 25.59 7.24
N LEU A 402 -12.47 26.86 6.84
CA LEU A 402 -12.03 27.93 7.73
C LEU A 402 -13.08 28.23 8.79
N ASP A 403 -12.67 28.11 10.04
CA ASP A 403 -13.48 28.53 11.17
C ASP A 403 -13.34 30.04 11.43
N ILE A 404 -14.01 30.84 10.60
CA ILE A 404 -14.08 32.30 10.71
C ILE A 404 -15.54 32.73 10.88
N ASP A 405 -15.77 33.86 11.56
CA ASP A 405 -17.10 34.51 11.60
C ASP A 405 -17.42 35.06 10.19
N CYS A 406 -18.62 34.78 9.68
CA CYS A 406 -19.03 35.25 8.36
C CYS A 406 -18.96 36.78 8.19
N ALA A 407 -19.14 37.56 9.25
CA ALA A 407 -18.96 39.01 9.23
C ALA A 407 -17.48 39.43 9.09
N GLN A 408 -16.55 38.61 9.62
CA GLN A 408 -15.11 38.82 9.54
C GLN A 408 -14.50 38.39 8.20
N LEU A 409 -15.23 37.64 7.36
CA LEU A 409 -14.78 37.35 5.98
C LEU A 409 -14.55 38.61 5.15
N SER A 410 -15.26 39.70 5.45
CA SER A 410 -15.03 41.00 4.80
C SER A 410 -13.68 41.65 5.16
N GLN A 411 -13.03 41.18 6.22
CA GLN A 411 -11.69 41.65 6.66
C GLN A 411 -10.56 40.82 6.01
N LEU A 412 -10.90 39.95 5.05
CA LEU A 412 -9.94 39.11 4.32
C LEU A 412 -9.02 39.89 3.39
N ASP A 413 -9.27 41.17 3.09
CA ASP A 413 -8.40 41.96 2.20
C ASP A 413 -6.93 41.93 2.67
N ASP A 414 -6.73 42.07 3.97
CA ASP A 414 -5.45 42.06 4.66
C ASP A 414 -4.75 40.70 4.66
N TRP A 415 -5.51 39.62 4.54
CA TRP A 415 -5.03 38.24 4.43
C TRP A 415 -4.77 37.88 2.97
N SER A 416 -5.61 38.37 2.05
CA SER A 416 -5.53 38.13 0.62
C SER A 416 -4.25 38.71 0.01
N ALA A 417 -3.78 39.85 0.52
CA ALA A 417 -2.52 40.45 0.09
C ALA A 417 -1.31 39.55 0.42
N ILE A 418 -1.35 38.87 1.57
CA ILE A 418 -0.30 37.91 1.98
C ILE A 418 -0.45 36.60 1.22
N ALA A 419 -1.68 36.11 1.06
CA ALA A 419 -1.97 34.90 0.31
C ALA A 419 -1.48 35.01 -1.15
N ASN A 420 -1.79 36.13 -1.80
CA ASN A 420 -1.47 36.40 -3.19
C ASN A 420 -0.10 37.07 -3.40
N HIS A 421 0.75 37.10 -2.37
CA HIS A 421 2.09 37.70 -2.51
C HIS A 421 2.89 36.97 -3.58
N SER A 422 3.21 37.69 -4.66
CA SER A 422 4.02 37.15 -5.76
C SER A 422 5.49 37.38 -5.48
N VAL A 423 6.26 36.29 -5.45
CA VAL A 423 7.71 36.38 -5.28
C VAL A 423 8.36 37.11 -6.48
N PRO A 424 9.17 38.17 -6.25
CA PRO A 424 9.82 38.93 -7.31
C PRO A 424 10.73 38.08 -8.19
N GLN A 425 10.82 38.44 -9.47
CA GLN A 425 11.64 37.71 -10.43
C GLN A 425 13.11 37.63 -10.00
N THR A 426 13.67 38.69 -9.42
CA THR A 426 15.06 38.69 -8.92
C THR A 426 15.32 37.62 -7.85
N VAL A 427 14.31 37.31 -7.02
CA VAL A 427 14.41 36.24 -6.02
C VAL A 427 14.28 34.87 -6.70
N LYS A 428 13.34 34.73 -7.65
CA LYS A 428 13.21 33.51 -8.46
C LYS A 428 14.50 33.19 -9.22
N ASP A 429 15.10 34.20 -9.85
CA ASP A 429 16.37 34.09 -10.58
C ASP A 429 17.49 33.66 -9.64
N LYS A 430 17.58 34.24 -8.44
CA LYS A 430 18.54 33.79 -7.43
C LYS A 430 18.35 32.31 -7.12
N MET A 431 17.13 31.86 -6.84
CA MET A 431 16.83 30.46 -6.52
C MET A 431 17.19 29.52 -7.67
N GLN A 432 16.96 29.93 -8.92
CA GLN A 432 17.36 29.18 -10.12
C GLN A 432 18.87 29.15 -10.33
N ASN A 433 19.60 30.17 -9.87
CA ASN A 433 21.04 30.30 -10.00
C ASN A 433 21.83 29.62 -8.87
N ILE A 434 21.18 29.20 -7.79
CA ILE A 434 21.80 28.31 -6.79
C ILE A 434 22.27 27.05 -7.54
N LYS A 435 23.56 26.70 -7.40
CA LYS A 435 24.23 25.69 -8.23
C LYS A 435 23.42 24.39 -8.31
N ASN A 436 23.02 23.99 -9.52
CA ASN A 436 22.52 22.63 -9.80
C ASN A 436 23.71 21.65 -9.81
N GLN A 437 24.05 21.05 -8.66
CA GLN A 437 24.99 19.92 -8.63
C GLN A 437 24.28 18.61 -8.28
N THR A 438 23.84 17.93 -9.34
CA THR A 438 23.80 16.47 -9.53
C THR A 438 23.34 15.57 -8.37
N SER A 439 22.04 15.26 -8.29
CA SER A 439 21.51 13.87 -8.32
C SER A 439 19.98 13.86 -8.44
N TYR A 440 19.39 12.67 -8.53
CA TYR A 440 17.98 12.33 -8.79
C TYR A 440 16.89 13.00 -7.92
N TYR A 441 17.24 13.79 -6.89
CA TYR A 441 16.31 14.31 -5.89
C TYR A 441 16.46 15.84 -5.66
N ASN A 442 15.63 16.60 -6.39
CA ASN A 442 15.10 17.95 -6.16
C ASN A 442 15.97 19.09 -5.59
N ASN A 443 16.00 20.21 -6.35
CA ASN A 443 16.67 21.47 -6.04
C ASN A 443 15.94 22.35 -5.01
N TRP A 444 16.64 23.37 -4.52
CA TRP A 444 16.06 24.53 -3.81
C TRP A 444 14.91 25.12 -4.62
N MET A 445 13.71 25.13 -4.05
CA MET A 445 12.49 25.58 -4.74
C MET A 445 11.62 26.40 -3.81
N ILE A 446 11.20 27.58 -4.25
CA ILE A 446 10.16 28.35 -3.56
C ILE A 446 8.87 27.56 -3.65
N THR A 447 8.19 27.37 -2.53
CA THR A 447 6.86 26.77 -2.49
C THR A 447 5.82 27.87 -2.28
N ASP A 448 4.78 27.89 -3.12
CA ASP A 448 3.65 28.79 -2.98
C ASP A 448 2.44 28.08 -2.32
N LEU A 449 1.34 28.81 -2.13
CA LEU A 449 0.12 28.23 -1.54
C LEU A 449 -0.46 27.08 -2.38
N ASP A 450 -0.23 27.08 -3.70
CA ASP A 450 -0.74 26.07 -4.62
C ASP A 450 0.14 24.81 -4.65
N ASP A 451 1.38 24.89 -4.17
CA ASP A 451 2.23 23.74 -3.85
C ASP A 451 1.79 23.01 -2.56
N GLY A 452 0.97 23.64 -1.72
CA GLY A 452 0.32 23.03 -0.57
C GLY A 452 -0.96 22.27 -0.95
N LEU A 453 -1.33 21.23 -0.19
CA LEU A 453 -2.58 20.50 -0.42
C LEU A 453 -3.78 21.45 -0.35
N GLY A 454 -4.65 21.40 -1.37
CA GLY A 454 -5.75 22.34 -1.57
C GLY A 454 -6.59 22.67 -0.32
N ALA A 455 -7.08 23.92 -0.29
CA ALA A 455 -8.08 24.49 0.64
C ALA A 455 -7.78 24.53 2.15
N ARG A 456 -6.58 24.10 2.58
CA ARG A 456 -6.18 24.11 3.99
C ARG A 456 -5.52 25.42 4.34
N LEU A 457 -6.30 26.50 4.44
CA LEU A 457 -5.75 27.79 4.80
C LEU A 457 -5.54 27.86 6.32
N ASN A 458 -4.29 27.95 6.79
CA ASN A 458 -3.96 28.44 8.11
C ASN A 458 -3.69 29.94 8.01
N MET A 459 -4.45 30.73 8.78
CA MET A 459 -4.26 32.16 8.89
C MET A 459 -4.00 32.50 10.36
N ASP A 460 -2.86 33.12 10.65
CA ASP A 460 -2.51 33.52 12.00
C ASP A 460 -1.92 34.93 12.08
N LEU A 461 -2.19 35.62 13.18
CA LEU A 461 -1.75 37.00 13.44
C LEU A 461 -1.35 37.14 14.91
N PHE A 462 -0.13 37.62 15.15
CA PHE A 462 0.44 37.81 16.49
C PHE A 462 0.90 39.27 16.68
N PRO A 463 0.07 40.17 17.23
CA PRO A 463 0.39 41.59 17.37
C PRO A 463 0.93 42.00 18.75
N VAL A 464 1.85 42.96 18.77
CA VAL A 464 2.30 43.67 19.98
C VAL A 464 2.07 45.16 19.79
N LYS A 465 1.22 45.75 20.63
CA LYS A 465 0.94 47.19 20.63
C LYS A 465 1.99 47.91 21.49
N ILE A 466 2.58 48.97 20.95
CA ILE A 466 3.61 49.80 21.56
C ILE A 466 3.03 51.19 21.72
N THR A 467 2.87 51.63 22.97
CA THR A 467 2.41 52.99 23.29
C THR A 467 3.57 53.95 23.50
N THR A 468 4.74 53.46 23.87
CA THR A 468 5.97 54.25 23.98
C THR A 468 7.15 53.44 23.45
N MET A 469 7.90 54.00 22.50
CA MET A 469 9.07 53.33 21.93
C MET A 469 10.16 53.06 22.98
N PRO A 470 10.97 52.00 22.82
CA PRO A 470 12.13 51.79 23.67
C PRO A 470 13.25 52.80 23.39
N ASN A 471 14.16 52.92 24.34
CA ASN A 471 15.40 53.68 24.17
C ASN A 471 16.39 52.90 23.30
N LYS A 472 17.24 53.61 22.55
CA LYS A 472 18.39 53.02 21.86
C LYS A 472 19.41 52.52 22.89
N PRO A 473 20.05 51.35 22.68
CA PRO A 473 20.99 50.77 23.62
C PRO A 473 22.06 51.75 24.11
N GLY A 474 22.22 51.87 25.42
CA GLY A 474 23.21 52.76 26.03
C GLY A 474 22.88 54.26 25.93
N THR A 475 21.67 54.63 25.54
CA THR A 475 21.23 56.03 25.42
C THR A 475 19.87 56.25 26.07
N ASN A 476 19.50 57.53 26.29
CA ASN A 476 18.13 57.93 26.65
C ASN A 476 17.31 58.37 25.42
N GLN A 477 17.83 58.19 24.20
CA GLN A 477 17.14 58.57 22.97
C GLN A 477 16.16 57.46 22.59
N LYS A 478 14.90 57.82 22.34
CA LYS A 478 13.87 56.90 21.83
C LYS A 478 14.18 56.49 20.39
N TYR A 479 13.89 55.25 20.04
CA TYR A 479 13.82 54.85 18.64
C TYR A 479 12.66 55.56 17.92
N THR A 480 12.86 55.90 16.64
CA THR A 480 11.75 56.06 15.70
C THR A 480 11.17 54.69 15.35
N THR A 481 9.97 54.66 14.77
CA THR A 481 9.30 53.41 14.38
C THR A 481 10.14 52.60 13.40
N GLU A 482 10.64 53.26 12.35
CA GLU A 482 11.43 52.66 11.29
C GLU A 482 12.76 52.11 11.83
N GLU A 483 13.43 52.88 12.70
CA GLU A 483 14.68 52.43 13.33
C GLU A 483 14.45 51.21 14.23
N PHE A 484 13.38 51.21 15.05
CA PHE A 484 13.09 50.07 15.91
C PHE A 484 12.69 48.84 15.10
N PHE A 485 11.94 49.00 14.02
CA PHE A 485 11.55 47.88 13.16
C PHE A 485 12.75 47.27 12.42
N GLN A 486 13.71 48.09 11.97
CA GLN A 486 14.97 47.57 11.44
C GLN A 486 15.82 46.89 12.52
N PHE A 487 15.84 47.44 13.73
CA PHE A 487 16.49 46.80 14.88
C PHE A 487 15.85 45.43 15.17
N PHE A 488 14.51 45.37 15.19
CA PHE A 488 13.74 44.15 15.40
C PHE A 488 14.10 43.07 14.37
N ARG A 489 14.12 43.41 13.07
CA ARG A 489 14.52 42.48 12.00
C ARG A 489 15.97 41.99 12.13
N LYS A 490 16.93 42.91 12.29
CA LYS A 490 18.36 42.57 12.36
C LYS A 490 18.71 41.81 13.64
N ASN A 491 17.89 41.92 14.67
CA ASN A 491 18.08 41.23 15.94
C ASN A 491 16.92 40.27 16.23
N ILE A 492 16.33 39.66 15.20
CA ILE A 492 15.13 38.82 15.33
C ILE A 492 15.32 37.70 16.38
N ASN A 493 16.56 37.20 16.54
CA ASN A 493 16.89 36.18 17.53
C ASN A 493 16.81 36.64 19.00
N LEU A 494 16.81 37.96 19.29
CA LEU A 494 16.47 38.44 20.64
C LEU A 494 15.00 38.19 20.97
N PHE A 495 14.16 38.03 19.95
CA PHE A 495 12.72 37.88 20.07
C PHE A 495 12.27 36.46 19.75
N ALA A 496 13.03 35.71 18.94
CA ALA A 496 12.79 34.29 18.67
C ALA A 496 14.11 33.64 18.23
N GLU A 497 14.77 32.89 19.10
CA GLU A 497 16.15 32.37 18.95
C GLU A 497 16.30 31.23 17.90
N LYS A 498 15.61 31.34 16.76
CA LYS A 498 15.41 30.24 15.80
C LYS A 498 15.85 30.57 14.38
N PHE A 499 16.26 31.80 14.08
CA PHE A 499 16.54 32.25 12.72
C PHE A 499 18.04 32.22 12.42
N SER A 500 18.44 31.47 11.39
CA SER A 500 19.84 31.39 10.96
C SER A 500 19.93 31.65 9.46
N PRO A 501 20.64 32.70 9.01
CA PRO A 501 20.92 32.87 7.58
C PRO A 501 21.63 31.65 7.02
N ILE A 502 21.21 31.17 5.85
CA ILE A 502 21.83 30.01 5.22
C ILE A 502 23.25 30.35 4.80
N LYS A 503 24.17 29.47 5.21
CA LYS A 503 25.54 29.42 4.71
C LYS A 503 25.84 27.99 4.29
N ASP A 504 25.95 27.78 2.98
CA ASP A 504 26.22 26.49 2.37
C ASP A 504 27.24 26.65 1.24
N ASP A 505 28.46 26.18 1.48
CA ASP A 505 29.56 26.26 0.51
C ASP A 505 29.36 25.31 -0.70
N SER A 506 28.60 24.22 -0.54
CA SER A 506 28.29 23.25 -1.61
C SER A 506 27.41 23.89 -2.67
N TYR A 507 26.43 24.68 -2.24
CA TYR A 507 25.52 25.42 -3.10
C TYR A 507 26.00 26.85 -3.41
N GLY A 508 27.08 27.30 -2.78
CA GLY A 508 27.65 28.64 -2.96
C GLY A 508 26.77 29.75 -2.37
N ILE A 509 26.06 29.45 -1.29
CA ILE A 509 25.16 30.36 -0.59
C ILE A 509 25.86 30.89 0.67
N ASP A 510 25.95 32.21 0.83
CA ASP A 510 26.25 32.83 2.12
C ASP A 510 25.38 34.09 2.25
N ASP A 511 24.20 33.90 2.84
CA ASP A 511 23.22 34.97 2.99
C ASP A 511 23.37 35.76 4.29
N THR A 512 24.43 35.51 5.05
CA THR A 512 24.71 36.22 6.31
C THR A 512 24.76 37.73 6.08
N ALA A 513 25.61 38.18 5.15
CA ALA A 513 25.77 39.60 4.85
C ALA A 513 24.49 40.21 4.23
N LEU A 514 23.80 39.44 3.39
CA LEU A 514 22.56 39.89 2.73
C LEU A 514 21.45 40.11 3.76
N TRP A 515 21.26 39.17 4.69
CA TRP A 515 20.25 39.28 5.75
C TRP A 515 20.48 40.50 6.64
N PHE A 516 21.72 40.79 7.05
CA PHE A 516 22.01 41.94 7.92
C PHE A 516 22.12 43.29 7.18
N SER A 517 22.02 43.28 5.85
CA SER A 517 22.06 44.48 5.02
C SER A 517 20.82 45.36 5.20
N ASN A 518 20.78 46.50 4.51
CA ASN A 518 19.60 47.38 4.45
C ASN A 518 18.58 46.94 3.38
N ASN A 519 18.85 45.86 2.63
CA ASN A 519 17.91 45.24 1.72
C ASN A 519 18.11 43.71 1.74
N PRO A 520 17.39 42.98 2.61
CA PRO A 520 17.54 41.53 2.76
C PRO A 520 16.83 40.73 1.65
N LEU A 521 16.28 41.38 0.62
CA LEU A 521 15.54 40.69 -0.44
C LEU A 521 16.37 39.57 -1.06
N GLY A 522 15.82 38.36 -1.05
CA GLY A 522 16.45 37.13 -1.52
C GLY A 522 17.23 36.35 -0.45
N ALA A 523 17.41 36.86 0.77
CA ALA A 523 18.12 36.12 1.83
C ALA A 523 17.36 34.85 2.24
N LEU A 524 18.04 33.71 2.21
CA LEU A 524 17.57 32.43 2.72
C LEU A 524 17.86 32.32 4.22
N ILE A 525 16.84 31.92 4.97
CA ILE A 525 16.87 31.80 6.42
C ILE A 525 16.31 30.44 6.81
N HIS A 526 17.08 29.67 7.58
CA HIS A 526 16.59 28.51 8.30
C HIS A 526 15.87 28.98 9.58
N ILE A 527 14.69 28.41 9.83
CA ILE A 527 13.91 28.61 11.04
C ILE A 527 13.81 27.27 11.76
N LYS A 528 14.42 27.21 12.95
CA LYS A 528 14.35 26.03 13.82
C LYS A 528 13.02 25.99 14.57
N ILE A 529 12.07 25.15 14.16
CA ILE A 529 10.78 24.99 14.85
C ILE A 529 10.80 23.65 15.58
N PRO A 530 10.43 23.57 16.88
CA PRO A 530 10.42 22.29 17.60
C PRO A 530 9.62 21.22 16.85
N ALA A 531 10.28 20.12 16.52
CA ALA A 531 9.78 18.99 15.74
C ALA A 531 9.56 19.24 14.23
N ASP A 532 9.97 20.39 13.67
CA ASP A 532 9.67 20.72 12.27
C ASP A 532 10.49 21.88 11.67
N ASP A 533 11.80 21.68 11.46
CA ASP A 533 12.67 22.72 10.90
C ASP A 533 12.28 23.11 9.47
N GLY A 534 12.49 24.38 9.09
CA GLY A 534 12.07 24.86 7.76
C GLY A 534 12.89 26.03 7.24
N THR A 535 13.16 26.03 5.93
CA THR A 535 13.82 27.14 5.23
C THR A 535 12.81 28.09 4.57
N VAL A 536 13.07 29.39 4.67
CA VAL A 536 12.31 30.45 3.99
C VAL A 536 13.24 31.38 3.22
N VAL A 537 12.69 32.12 2.26
CA VAL A 537 13.39 33.21 1.55
C VAL A 537 12.70 34.54 1.82
N CYS A 538 13.46 35.60 2.07
CA CYS A 538 12.93 36.96 2.11
C CYS A 538 12.48 37.35 0.69
N SER A 539 11.18 37.23 0.42
CA SER A 539 10.57 37.44 -0.89
C SER A 539 9.91 38.80 -1.04
N GLY A 540 9.82 39.59 0.03
CA GLY A 540 9.32 40.97 -0.01
C GLY A 540 10.04 41.85 0.99
N TYR A 541 10.35 43.08 0.61
CA TYR A 541 10.96 44.07 1.50
C TYR A 541 10.51 45.49 1.14
N TYR A 542 9.81 46.12 2.07
CA TYR A 542 9.20 47.45 1.97
C TYR A 542 9.55 48.26 3.23
N SER A 543 9.16 49.54 3.30
CA SER A 543 9.49 50.42 4.43
C SER A 543 8.98 49.91 5.78
N ASN A 544 7.78 49.32 5.80
CA ASN A 544 7.11 48.86 7.01
C ASN A 544 6.90 47.34 7.08
N THR A 545 7.35 46.59 6.08
CA THR A 545 7.05 45.16 5.95
C THR A 545 8.22 44.40 5.34
N TRP A 546 8.49 43.19 5.82
CA TRP A 546 9.17 42.17 5.03
C TRP A 546 8.35 40.89 5.00
N ILE A 547 8.50 40.12 3.93
CA ILE A 547 7.73 38.90 3.70
C ILE A 547 8.70 37.75 3.50
N PHE A 548 8.44 36.65 4.19
CA PHE A 548 9.04 35.35 3.92
C PHE A 548 8.10 34.50 3.08
N SER A 549 8.64 33.83 2.07
CA SER A 549 7.98 32.72 1.38
C SER A 549 8.70 31.41 1.72
N THR A 550 7.95 30.33 1.86
CA THR A 550 8.49 29.00 2.18
C THR A 550 9.37 28.46 1.06
N VAL A 551 10.39 27.70 1.44
CA VAL A 551 11.35 27.10 0.51
C VAL A 551 11.49 25.63 0.82
N LYS A 552 11.33 24.81 -0.20
CA LYS A 552 11.79 23.43 -0.21
C LYS A 552 13.30 23.42 -0.41
N ALA A 553 14.02 22.97 0.60
CA ALA A 553 15.45 22.72 0.56
C ALA A 553 15.73 21.31 -0.01
N PRO A 554 16.98 21.00 -0.40
CA PRO A 554 17.40 19.64 -0.75
C PRO A 554 17.00 18.64 0.35
N LEU A 555 16.64 17.42 -0.04
CA LEU A 555 16.29 16.36 0.91
C LEU A 555 17.53 15.51 1.23
N ASP A 556 18.29 15.91 2.24
CA ASP A 556 19.43 15.16 2.77
C ASP A 556 19.58 15.35 4.28
N TRP A 557 20.66 14.82 4.86
CA TRP A 557 20.89 14.86 6.32
C TRP A 557 21.26 16.23 6.87
N TYR A 558 21.50 17.21 6.00
CA TYR A 558 22.04 18.54 6.33
C TYR A 558 21.05 19.67 6.02
N HIS A 559 19.93 19.37 5.36
CA HIS A 559 18.94 20.34 4.89
C HIS A 559 17.52 20.00 5.33
N ASP A 560 16.66 21.01 5.38
CA ASP A 560 15.29 20.90 5.90
C ASP A 560 14.32 20.10 5.01
N GLY A 561 14.70 19.78 3.76
CA GLY A 561 13.81 19.10 2.82
C GLY A 561 12.53 19.91 2.49
N ILE A 562 11.38 19.25 2.51
CA ILE A 562 10.09 19.95 2.34
C ILE A 562 9.78 20.74 3.60
N HIS A 563 9.58 22.05 3.44
CA HIS A 563 9.04 22.89 4.50
C HIS A 563 7.66 22.35 4.92
N PRO A 564 7.35 22.22 6.22
CA PRO A 564 6.09 21.60 6.68
C PRO A 564 4.81 22.32 6.26
N VAL A 565 4.93 23.62 5.97
CA VAL A 565 3.87 24.42 5.36
C VAL A 565 4.36 25.12 4.09
N ALA A 566 3.45 25.47 3.19
CA ALA A 566 3.70 26.22 1.98
C ALA A 566 2.88 27.52 2.02
N GLY A 567 3.51 28.67 1.84
CA GLY A 567 2.83 29.97 1.90
C GLY A 567 3.74 31.14 2.24
N ASN A 568 3.13 32.19 2.77
CA ASN A 568 3.79 33.48 3.00
C ASN A 568 3.56 33.97 4.43
N ARG A 569 4.61 34.57 5.03
CA ARG A 569 4.52 35.22 6.34
C ARG A 569 5.09 36.62 6.28
N ALA A 570 4.24 37.61 6.55
CA ALA A 570 4.63 38.99 6.68
C ALA A 570 5.00 39.33 8.12
N PHE A 571 6.05 40.12 8.27
CA PHE A 571 6.40 40.83 9.48
C PHE A 571 6.23 42.29 9.15
N SER A 572 5.41 43.00 9.91
CA SER A 572 5.02 44.36 9.56
C SER A 572 4.78 45.21 10.80
N TYR A 573 4.72 46.52 10.61
CA TYR A 573 4.12 47.42 11.57
C TYR A 573 3.05 48.32 10.95
N TYR A 574 2.15 48.80 11.80
CA TYR A 574 1.27 49.92 11.49
C TYR A 574 1.30 50.94 12.63
N THR A 575 1.19 52.22 12.29
CA THR A 575 1.03 53.30 13.26
C THR A 575 -0.43 53.73 13.25
N ASN A 576 -1.08 53.70 14.40
CA ASN A 576 -2.45 54.17 14.55
C ASN A 576 -2.48 55.70 14.38
N PRO A 577 -3.21 56.22 13.38
CA PRO A 577 -3.24 57.65 13.11
C PRO A 577 -3.92 58.45 14.22
N ASN A 578 -4.74 57.81 15.08
CA ASN A 578 -5.52 58.50 16.11
C ASN A 578 -4.75 58.73 17.40
N ASP A 579 -3.94 57.76 17.84
CA ASP A 579 -3.21 57.81 19.12
C ASP A 579 -1.69 57.71 18.97
N GLY A 580 -1.18 57.56 17.74
CA GLY A 580 0.26 57.45 17.45
C GLY A 580 0.89 56.13 17.92
N SER A 581 0.11 55.21 18.49
CA SER A 581 0.61 53.91 18.93
C SER A 581 1.04 53.06 17.73
N VAL A 582 2.07 52.23 17.92
CA VAL A 582 2.60 51.35 16.88
C VAL A 582 2.24 49.92 17.20
N THR A 583 1.79 49.14 16.23
CA THR A 583 1.65 47.69 16.39
C THR A 583 2.65 47.00 15.47
N ILE A 584 3.57 46.22 16.05
CA ILE A 584 4.40 45.28 15.30
C ILE A 584 3.68 43.93 15.32
N TYR A 585 3.63 43.23 14.18
CA TYR A 585 2.94 41.95 14.09
C TYR A 585 3.59 41.01 13.08
N THR A 586 3.36 39.71 13.29
CA THR A 586 3.58 38.67 12.28
C THR A 586 2.23 38.18 11.78
N ARG A 587 2.08 38.02 10.47
CA ARG A 587 0.86 37.53 9.82
C ARG A 587 1.21 36.42 8.84
N GLY A 588 0.75 35.20 9.09
CA GLY A 588 0.96 34.03 8.24
C GLY A 588 -0.28 33.67 7.44
N VAL A 589 -0.08 33.31 6.17
CA VAL A 589 -1.07 32.59 5.37
C VAL A 589 -0.35 31.42 4.72
N ASP A 590 -0.67 30.21 5.17
CA ASP A 590 0.02 29.01 4.76
C ASP A 590 -0.91 27.78 4.67
N ARG A 591 -0.48 26.76 3.92
CA ARG A 591 -1.12 25.43 3.84
C ARG A 591 -0.14 24.37 4.29
N VAL A 592 -0.59 23.26 4.86
CA VAL A 592 0.30 22.11 5.12
C VAL A 592 0.87 21.60 3.79
N SER A 593 2.19 21.44 3.72
CA SER A 593 2.89 21.03 2.51
C SER A 593 2.59 19.59 2.12
N ARG A 594 2.62 19.31 0.82
CA ARG A 594 2.45 17.96 0.26
C ARG A 594 3.72 17.14 0.49
N ASN A 595 3.63 15.99 1.16
CA ASN A 595 4.77 15.05 1.21
C ASN A 595 5.03 14.46 -0.19
N TYR A 596 6.30 14.19 -0.50
CA TYR A 596 6.78 13.71 -1.81
C TYR A 596 6.07 12.48 -2.38
N SER A 597 5.37 11.70 -1.56
CA SER A 597 4.66 10.47 -1.96
C SER A 597 3.15 10.64 -2.16
N ASP A 598 2.56 11.80 -1.87
CA ASP A 598 1.11 11.92 -1.76
C ASP A 598 0.43 12.30 -3.08
N ASN A 599 0.16 11.28 -3.90
CA ASN A 599 -1.00 11.28 -4.80
C ASN A 599 -2.31 11.00 -4.04
N THR A 600 -2.31 11.01 -2.71
CA THR A 600 -3.50 10.67 -1.92
C THR A 600 -4.51 11.83 -1.91
N ALA A 601 -5.79 11.46 -1.98
CA ALA A 601 -6.90 12.41 -1.93
C ALA A 601 -6.84 13.26 -0.64
N VAL A 602 -7.36 14.50 -0.70
CA VAL A 602 -7.46 15.45 0.43
C VAL A 602 -7.96 14.77 1.72
N LEU A 603 -8.80 13.76 1.58
CA LEU A 603 -9.38 12.92 2.64
C LEU A 603 -8.39 12.17 3.51
N ASN A 604 -7.33 11.59 2.95
CA ASN A 604 -6.30 10.89 3.73
C ASN A 604 -5.63 11.86 4.70
N HIS A 605 -5.32 13.06 4.22
CA HIS A 605 -4.71 14.10 5.04
C HIS A 605 -5.67 14.78 6.02
N ILE A 606 -7.00 14.77 5.77
CA ILE A 606 -7.99 15.32 6.74
C ILE A 606 -8.13 14.39 7.94
N LEU A 607 -8.07 13.07 7.72
CA LEU A 607 -8.43 12.08 8.73
C LEU A 607 -7.22 11.39 9.39
N LEU A 608 -6.09 11.25 8.69
CA LEU A 608 -4.88 10.61 9.23
C LEU A 608 -3.87 11.59 9.84
N ASN A 609 -3.82 12.85 9.36
CA ASN A 609 -2.79 13.82 9.78
C ASN A 609 -3.26 14.81 10.87
N PHE A 610 -4.41 14.58 11.50
CA PHE A 610 -4.90 15.41 12.60
C PHE A 610 -3.85 15.61 13.71
N THR A 611 -3.06 14.58 14.00
CA THR A 611 -1.98 14.62 15.01
C THR A 611 -0.75 15.37 14.53
N ILE A 612 -0.36 15.20 13.26
CA ILE A 612 0.78 15.90 12.65
C ILE A 612 0.50 17.41 12.57
N GLU A 613 -0.72 17.78 12.17
CA GLU A 613 -1.12 19.17 12.05
C GLU A 613 -1.21 19.87 13.41
N GLN A 614 -1.75 19.20 14.43
CA GLN A 614 -1.67 19.72 15.79
C GLN A 614 -0.22 19.94 16.21
N ALA A 615 0.68 18.99 15.94
CA ALA A 615 2.08 19.11 16.32
C ALA A 615 2.77 20.30 15.60
N ALA A 616 2.64 20.40 14.28
CA ALA A 616 3.25 21.47 13.47
C ALA A 616 2.74 22.86 13.88
N PHE A 617 1.42 23.02 14.02
CA PHE A 617 0.86 24.32 14.42
C PHE A 617 1.06 24.65 15.90
N MET A 618 1.16 23.66 16.80
CA MET A 618 1.57 23.91 18.19
C MET A 618 3.00 24.45 18.27
N GLY A 619 3.93 23.88 17.49
CA GLY A 619 5.31 24.35 17.42
C GLY A 619 5.39 25.81 16.95
N ALA A 620 4.69 26.13 15.86
CA ALA A 620 4.63 27.49 15.33
C ALA A 620 3.94 28.47 16.29
N ASP A 621 2.82 28.09 16.90
CA ASP A 621 2.09 28.93 17.87
C ASP A 621 2.98 29.32 19.05
N ASN A 622 3.71 28.36 19.61
CA ASN A 622 4.63 28.61 20.72
C ASN A 622 5.74 29.59 20.32
N LEU A 623 6.30 29.44 19.11
CA LEU A 623 7.33 30.34 18.59
C LEU A 623 6.83 31.79 18.48
N TRP A 624 5.64 31.99 17.92
CA TRP A 624 5.10 33.33 17.70
C TRP A 624 4.58 33.99 18.98
N THR A 625 4.00 33.20 19.90
CA THR A 625 3.63 33.70 21.23
C THR A 625 4.87 34.09 22.05
N ASP A 626 5.94 33.28 22.05
CA ASP A 626 7.22 33.62 22.69
C ASP A 626 7.82 34.91 22.10
N MET A 627 7.69 35.11 20.78
CA MET A 627 8.09 36.36 20.13
C MET A 627 7.32 37.58 20.63
N GLN A 628 6.00 37.47 20.84
CA GLN A 628 5.21 38.57 21.43
C GLN A 628 5.70 38.92 22.84
N GLU A 629 5.93 37.91 23.67
CA GLU A 629 6.39 38.07 25.05
C GLU A 629 7.77 38.71 25.12
N LYS A 630 8.74 38.19 24.34
CA LYS A 630 10.10 38.72 24.31
C LYS A 630 10.17 40.13 23.73
N LEU A 631 9.39 40.43 22.69
CA LEU A 631 9.31 41.78 22.13
C LEU A 631 8.75 42.78 23.16
N LYS A 632 7.62 42.45 23.81
CA LYS A 632 7.06 43.27 24.88
C LYS A 632 8.10 43.50 25.98
N LYS A 633 8.70 42.42 26.48
CA LYS A 633 9.71 42.47 27.55
C LYS A 633 10.89 43.36 27.18
N TYR A 634 11.44 43.19 25.98
CA TYR A 634 12.54 44.03 25.51
C TYR A 634 12.15 45.52 25.51
N ILE A 635 10.95 45.85 25.05
CA ILE A 635 10.47 47.24 25.02
C ILE A 635 10.39 47.82 26.43
N GLU A 636 9.78 47.10 27.37
CA GLU A 636 9.61 47.53 28.77
C GLU A 636 10.96 47.66 29.49
N ASP A 637 11.86 46.67 29.33
CA ASP A 637 13.21 46.68 29.92
C ASP A 637 14.07 47.84 29.39
N ASN A 638 13.74 48.38 28.21
CA ASN A 638 14.45 49.51 27.59
C ASN A 638 13.64 50.83 27.68
N GLY A 639 12.78 50.96 28.69
CA GLY A 639 12.08 52.20 29.05
C GLY A 639 10.93 52.59 28.11
N GLY A 640 10.48 51.68 27.24
CA GLY A 640 9.25 51.81 26.47
C GLY A 640 8.05 51.22 27.20
N GLN A 641 6.90 51.17 26.52
CA GLN A 641 5.67 50.56 27.02
C GLN A 641 4.99 49.80 25.89
N ALA A 642 4.65 48.53 26.15
CA ALA A 642 4.00 47.66 25.18
C ALA A 642 2.97 46.73 25.84
N GLY A 643 2.03 46.24 25.05
CA GLY A 643 1.01 45.27 25.44
C GLY A 643 0.84 44.20 24.36
N ILE A 644 0.65 42.96 24.80
CA ILE A 644 0.30 41.86 23.90
C ILE A 644 -1.16 42.02 23.50
N VAL A 645 -1.42 42.02 22.19
CA VAL A 645 -2.77 41.90 21.65
C VAL A 645 -3.04 40.40 21.43
N PRO A 646 -4.24 39.89 21.80
CA PRO A 646 -4.56 38.48 21.59
C PRO A 646 -4.32 38.05 20.14
N ALA A 647 -3.69 36.89 19.97
CA ALA A 647 -3.46 36.32 18.64
C ALA A 647 -4.79 35.93 17.98
N VAL A 648 -4.87 36.13 16.67
CA VAL A 648 -6.00 35.69 15.83
C VAL A 648 -5.54 34.48 15.05
N LYS A 649 -6.32 33.39 15.06
CA LYS A 649 -6.01 32.14 14.37
C LYS A 649 -7.28 31.61 13.70
N TYR A 650 -7.22 31.40 12.39
CA TYR A 650 -8.29 30.75 11.62
C TYR A 650 -7.72 29.47 11.00
N ARG A 651 -8.29 28.33 11.39
CA ARG A 651 -7.87 26.98 11.01
C ARG A 651 -9.09 26.08 10.78
N PRO A 652 -8.92 24.94 10.09
CA PRO A 652 -9.96 23.92 10.04
C PRO A 652 -10.44 23.44 11.41
N LYS A 653 -11.76 23.47 11.64
CA LYS A 653 -12.39 22.83 12.81
C LYS A 653 -12.54 21.33 12.57
N TYR A 654 -11.50 20.55 12.86
CA TYR A 654 -11.49 19.09 12.66
C TYR A 654 -12.63 18.33 13.31
N SER A 655 -13.08 18.76 14.49
CA SER A 655 -14.24 18.16 15.15
C SER A 655 -15.49 18.25 14.27
N LYS A 656 -15.74 19.41 13.65
CA LYS A 656 -16.86 19.59 12.70
C LYS A 656 -16.70 18.73 11.45
N ILE A 657 -15.48 18.64 10.91
CA ILE A 657 -15.22 17.83 9.71
C ILE A 657 -15.46 16.35 10.02
N LYS A 658 -14.96 15.86 11.16
CA LYS A 658 -15.22 14.50 11.64
C LYS A 658 -16.71 14.27 11.84
N ASP A 659 -17.43 15.20 12.45
CA ASP A 659 -18.88 15.10 12.65
C ASP A 659 -19.65 15.10 11.32
N TYR A 660 -19.20 15.86 10.32
CA TYR A 660 -19.76 15.78 8.96
C TYR A 660 -19.55 14.38 8.35
N ILE A 661 -18.31 13.85 8.36
CA ILE A 661 -18.04 12.50 7.82
C ILE A 661 -18.81 11.42 8.59
N LYS A 662 -19.07 11.62 9.88
CA LYS A 662 -19.92 10.76 10.72
C LYS A 662 -21.42 10.93 10.47
N GLY A 663 -21.83 11.85 9.60
CA GLY A 663 -23.23 12.14 9.29
C GLY A 663 -23.99 12.90 10.37
N LYS A 664 -23.29 13.48 11.36
CA LYS A 664 -23.89 14.24 12.47
C LYS A 664 -24.15 15.70 12.13
N LEU A 665 -23.41 16.22 11.15
CA LEU A 665 -23.53 17.58 10.68
C LEU A 665 -23.68 17.60 9.15
N PRO A 666 -24.40 18.58 8.56
CA PRO A 666 -24.43 18.78 7.12
C PRO A 666 -23.13 19.46 6.64
N ILE A 667 -22.80 19.31 5.37
CA ILE A 667 -21.58 19.94 4.80
C ILE A 667 -21.59 21.47 4.93
N THR A 668 -22.79 22.06 4.92
CA THR A 668 -23.00 23.50 5.08
C THR A 668 -22.63 24.03 6.46
N SER A 669 -22.45 23.18 7.47
CA SER A 669 -21.97 23.62 8.79
C SER A 669 -20.45 23.76 8.87
N LEU A 670 -19.73 23.32 7.84
CA LEU A 670 -18.28 23.42 7.78
C LEU A 670 -17.79 24.83 7.47
N SER A 671 -18.60 25.62 6.75
CA SER A 671 -18.31 27.01 6.40
C SER A 671 -18.25 27.92 7.64
N CYS A 672 -17.98 29.21 7.38
CA CYS A 672 -18.01 30.26 8.39
C CYS A 672 -19.28 30.21 9.24
N ASN A 673 -19.13 30.59 10.51
CA ASN A 673 -20.24 30.67 11.46
C ASN A 673 -20.92 32.03 11.42
#